data_AF-A0A351JWL3-F1
#
_entry.id   AF-A0A351JWL3-F1
#
_cell.length_a   1.000
_cell.length_b   1.000
_cell.length_c   1.000
_cell.angle_alpha   90.00
_cell.angle_beta   90.00
_cell.angle_gamma   90.00
#
_symmetry.space_group_name_H-M   'P 1'
#
loop_
_entity.id
_entity.type
_entity.pdbx_description
1 polymer ?
#
loop_
_entity_poly.entity_id
_entity_poly.type
_entity_poly.pdbx_seq_one_letter_code
_entity_poly.pdbx_strand_id
1 'polypeptide(L)'
;MYNLRNRNQDQLISPGHRVVRQAFNQDRYVLQPIEEILDLRSPIAVPVRAPNDNPDVAVSDEQLRLLAWILAEGSAEKDGSHRVSLCQSSEIHRDHCEEIVGLLEHEGLAYTTYPQKSLGTCTRIRLKAAPSRVVHSWLGAREKRVPDYLFRLSQRQARLFLGAHIKGDGGVEEYRKRITVTDERILAALEAVAVLAGYNFSVRERKISDISTRRQYILSLTEAEHDYIQHITPLDYKGIIWSVHTENETVIAMRRGQVFITGNTPFTNVTLDLRPPAHMADLPALVGGQPIGTYGQFAPEMAMFNRALAEVMATGDAQGRVFTFPIPTYNVTPDFPWDDPNLLPLWEMTAKYGIPYFANFLSSDMRPEDARSMCCRLRLDVRELRHRGGGLFGSNPLTGSIGVVTLNLPRLAFLSRNENEFFRRLGELMQAAGRSLVIKRKLLERLTEQGLYPYSRFYLSPVKNQGGEYWANHFSTIGVIGMNEAALNLHSANLAEDAGIAFARRTLEFVRETLVRFQEATGHMWNLEATPGEGTSYRLAMLDQERHPGIRVANERAVREAGAAPYYTNSSQLPVDFTDDLFRALVLQEELQTQYTGGTVFHTWLGERLPSPEAVKSLVAKVLRNFRIPYLTLTPTFSVCARHGYLPGEKRHCPKCDEELVLRHQESKGGVHVHVP
;
A
#
# COMPACT_ATOMS: atom_id res chain seq x y z
N MET A 1 6.19 -16.44 -10.55
CA MET A 1 5.25 -16.57 -9.42
C MET A 1 5.04 -18.05 -9.10
N TYR A 2 4.46 -18.35 -7.96
CA TYR A 2 4.09 -19.70 -7.53
C TYR A 2 2.58 -19.78 -7.39
N ASN A 3 1.96 -20.82 -7.93
CA ASN A 3 0.53 -21.02 -7.84
C ASN A 3 0.20 -22.09 -6.81
N LEU A 4 -0.38 -21.66 -5.68
CA LEU A 4 -1.02 -22.54 -4.71
C LEU A 4 -2.41 -22.86 -5.22
N ARG A 5 -2.58 -24.07 -5.74
CA ARG A 5 -3.85 -24.48 -6.36
C ARG A 5 -4.36 -25.79 -5.81
N ASN A 6 -5.65 -25.80 -5.47
CA ASN A 6 -6.43 -27.02 -5.34
C ASN A 6 -7.86 -26.76 -5.86
N ARG A 7 -8.82 -27.60 -5.45
CA ARG A 7 -10.23 -27.45 -5.86
C ARG A 7 -10.89 -26.16 -5.32
N ASN A 8 -10.44 -25.66 -4.19
CA ASN A 8 -11.06 -24.56 -3.44
C ASN A 8 -10.17 -23.32 -3.32
N GLN A 9 -8.89 -23.41 -3.72
CA GLN A 9 -7.88 -22.35 -3.65
C GLN A 9 -7.15 -22.18 -4.99
N ASP A 10 -6.89 -20.93 -5.37
CA ASP A 10 -6.05 -20.53 -6.53
C ASP A 10 -5.39 -19.19 -6.17
N GLN A 11 -4.23 -19.28 -5.53
CA GLN A 11 -3.46 -18.13 -5.05
C GLN A 11 -2.16 -18.00 -5.83
N LEU A 12 -1.85 -16.79 -6.29
CA LEU A 12 -0.57 -16.48 -6.92
C LEU A 12 0.33 -15.76 -5.93
N ILE A 13 1.47 -16.37 -5.64
CA ILE A 13 2.44 -15.88 -4.68
C ILE A 13 3.70 -15.43 -5.42
N SER A 14 4.12 -14.19 -5.21
CA SER A 14 5.39 -13.67 -5.72
C SER A 14 6.58 -14.31 -5.02
N PRO A 15 7.75 -14.41 -5.67
CA PRO A 15 8.97 -14.85 -5.00
C PRO A 15 9.28 -14.08 -3.71
N GLY A 16 9.84 -14.79 -2.73
CA GLY A 16 10.18 -14.28 -1.41
C GLY A 16 8.99 -13.96 -0.49
N HIS A 17 7.74 -14.11 -0.95
CA HIS A 17 6.57 -13.89 -0.10
C HIS A 17 6.31 -15.08 0.81
N ARG A 18 5.78 -14.79 2.00
CA ARG A 18 5.48 -15.80 3.02
C ARG A 18 4.03 -16.25 2.90
N VAL A 19 3.80 -17.55 3.04
CA VAL A 19 2.47 -18.16 3.13
C VAL A 19 2.22 -18.58 4.57
N VAL A 20 1.03 -18.29 5.08
CA VAL A 20 0.53 -18.80 6.35
C VAL A 20 0.10 -20.25 6.18
N ARG A 21 0.64 -21.16 6.98
CA ARG A 21 0.16 -22.55 7.05
C ARG A 21 0.11 -23.03 8.49
N GLN A 22 -0.69 -24.05 8.77
CA GLN A 22 -0.61 -24.76 10.03
C GLN A 22 0.71 -25.55 10.10
N ALA A 23 1.38 -25.49 11.25
CA ALA A 23 2.53 -26.33 11.53
C ALA A 23 2.10 -27.80 11.60
N PHE A 24 2.94 -28.72 11.10
CA PHE A 24 2.58 -30.13 11.10
C PHE A 24 2.38 -30.65 12.52
N ASN A 25 1.24 -31.30 12.76
CA ASN A 25 0.87 -31.88 14.05
C ASN A 25 0.87 -30.88 15.22
N GLN A 26 0.65 -29.59 14.96
CA GLN A 26 0.66 -28.54 15.98
C GLN A 26 -0.51 -27.58 15.75
N ASP A 27 -1.11 -27.12 16.83
CA ASP A 27 -2.20 -26.12 16.79
C ASP A 27 -1.65 -24.69 16.75
N ARG A 28 -0.69 -24.44 15.86
CA ARG A 28 -0.14 -23.11 15.61
C ARG A 28 0.11 -22.88 14.13
N TYR A 29 0.02 -21.63 13.72
CA TYR A 29 0.34 -21.20 12.37
C TYR A 29 1.79 -20.74 12.26
N VAL A 30 2.40 -20.97 11.10
CA VAL A 30 3.73 -20.48 10.73
C VAL A 30 3.66 -19.71 9.42
N LEU A 31 4.49 -18.68 9.32
CA LEU A 31 4.72 -17.90 8.11
C LEU A 31 6.04 -18.35 7.50
N GLN A 32 5.99 -18.97 6.32
CA GLN A 32 7.19 -19.49 5.65
C GLN A 32 7.28 -18.96 4.21
N PRO A 33 8.49 -18.59 3.73
CA PRO A 33 8.71 -18.26 2.33
C PRO A 33 8.20 -19.37 1.41
N ILE A 34 7.61 -18.97 0.28
CA ILE A 34 7.03 -19.89 -0.69
C ILE A 34 8.05 -20.91 -1.22
N GLU A 35 9.31 -20.51 -1.36
CA GLU A 35 10.40 -21.37 -1.81
C GLU A 35 10.70 -22.49 -0.81
N GLU A 36 10.68 -22.22 0.50
CA GLU A 36 10.88 -23.24 1.53
C GLU A 36 9.70 -24.23 1.59
N ILE A 37 8.51 -23.77 1.22
CA ILE A 37 7.31 -24.62 1.18
C ILE A 37 7.39 -25.62 0.04
N LEU A 38 8.05 -25.30 -1.08
CA LEU A 38 8.24 -26.23 -2.20
C LEU A 38 9.05 -27.47 -1.82
N ASP A 39 9.92 -27.35 -0.81
CA ASP A 39 10.73 -28.46 -0.32
C ASP A 39 9.93 -29.45 0.55
N LEU A 40 8.71 -29.08 0.95
CA LEU A 40 7.84 -29.93 1.76
C LEU A 40 7.22 -31.05 0.90
N ARG A 41 7.40 -32.29 1.34
CA ARG A 41 6.82 -33.48 0.69
C ARG A 41 5.36 -33.74 1.07
N SER A 42 4.91 -33.16 2.18
CA SER A 42 3.56 -33.34 2.71
C SER A 42 2.67 -32.17 2.31
N PRO A 43 1.36 -32.40 2.05
CA PRO A 43 0.41 -31.32 1.78
C PRO A 43 0.40 -30.30 2.92
N ILE A 44 0.40 -29.02 2.58
CA ILE A 44 0.31 -27.95 3.57
C ILE A 44 -1.15 -27.61 3.86
N ALA A 45 -1.48 -27.40 5.13
CA ALA A 45 -2.79 -26.91 5.55
C ALA A 45 -2.78 -25.38 5.56
N VAL A 46 -3.51 -24.75 4.64
CA VAL A 46 -3.64 -23.29 4.56
C VAL A 46 -4.98 -22.90 5.18
N PRO A 47 -5.04 -21.92 6.11
CA PRO A 47 -6.30 -21.46 6.68
C PRO A 47 -7.14 -20.75 5.62
N VAL A 48 -8.44 -21.05 5.56
CA VAL A 48 -9.37 -20.55 4.51
C VAL A 48 -10.62 -19.87 5.06
N ARG A 49 -10.70 -19.71 6.38
CA ARG A 49 -11.69 -18.88 7.06
C ARG A 49 -11.07 -18.20 8.27
N ALA A 50 -11.69 -17.13 8.72
CA ALA A 50 -11.37 -16.46 9.97
C ALA A 50 -12.68 -16.22 10.75
N PRO A 51 -12.63 -16.15 12.10
CA PRO A 51 -13.77 -15.69 12.87
C PRO A 51 -14.07 -14.22 12.54
N ASN A 52 -15.36 -13.85 12.57
CA ASN A 52 -15.83 -12.48 12.44
C ASN A 52 -16.36 -11.99 13.80
N ASP A 53 -15.73 -10.95 14.34
CA ASP A 53 -16.00 -10.34 15.63
C ASP A 53 -16.81 -9.04 15.54
N ASN A 54 -17.37 -8.73 14.36
CA ASN A 54 -18.27 -7.59 14.21
C ASN A 54 -19.45 -7.67 15.20
N PRO A 55 -19.82 -6.54 15.83
CA PRO A 55 -21.03 -6.48 16.64
C PRO A 55 -22.28 -6.63 15.76
N ASP A 56 -23.38 -7.06 16.36
CA ASP A 56 -24.68 -7.10 15.68
C ASP A 56 -25.06 -5.68 15.22
N VAL A 57 -25.46 -5.54 13.95
CA VAL A 57 -26.05 -4.29 13.47
C VAL A 57 -27.48 -4.17 13.99
N ALA A 58 -27.98 -2.95 14.12
CA ALA A 58 -29.33 -2.65 14.62
C ALA A 58 -30.44 -3.01 13.59
N VAL A 59 -30.61 -4.30 13.34
CA VAL A 59 -31.65 -4.90 12.50
C VAL A 59 -32.19 -6.14 13.22
N SER A 60 -33.51 -6.36 13.22
CA SER A 60 -34.08 -7.57 13.82
C SER A 60 -33.72 -8.81 13.02
N ASP A 61 -33.71 -9.97 13.67
CA ASP A 61 -33.48 -11.25 13.00
C ASP A 61 -34.57 -11.52 11.95
N GLU A 62 -35.82 -11.16 12.25
CA GLU A 62 -36.99 -11.32 11.39
C GLU A 62 -36.88 -10.46 10.14
N GLN A 63 -36.53 -9.17 10.30
CA GLN A 63 -36.28 -8.26 9.18
C GLN A 63 -35.14 -8.79 8.31
N LEU A 64 -34.07 -9.33 8.90
CA LEU A 64 -32.93 -9.87 8.16
C LEU A 64 -33.29 -11.13 7.37
N ARG A 65 -34.05 -12.06 7.96
CA ARG A 65 -34.58 -13.25 7.27
C ARG A 65 -35.53 -12.85 6.13
N LEU A 66 -36.42 -11.90 6.37
CA LEU A 66 -37.35 -11.41 5.36
C LEU A 66 -36.63 -10.74 4.20
N LEU A 67 -35.60 -9.94 4.49
CA LEU A 67 -34.74 -9.34 3.47
C LEU A 67 -34.04 -10.42 2.63
N ALA A 68 -33.53 -11.48 3.25
CA ALA A 68 -32.92 -12.60 2.54
C ALA A 68 -33.91 -13.28 1.58
N TRP A 69 -35.16 -13.48 2.00
CA TRP A 69 -36.25 -13.96 1.15
C TRP A 69 -36.59 -13.01 0.00
N ILE A 70 -36.64 -11.70 0.26
CA ILE A 70 -36.86 -10.69 -0.79
C ILE A 70 -35.70 -10.69 -1.80
N LEU A 71 -34.47 -10.89 -1.34
CA LEU A 71 -33.30 -10.99 -2.21
C LEU A 71 -33.21 -12.32 -2.96
N ALA A 72 -33.81 -13.41 -2.47
CA ALA A 72 -33.91 -14.67 -3.22
C ALA A 72 -35.12 -14.62 -4.17
N GLU A 73 -36.32 -14.67 -3.61
CA GLU A 73 -37.60 -14.89 -4.32
C GLU A 73 -38.32 -13.60 -4.75
N GLY A 74 -37.83 -12.44 -4.31
CA GLY A 74 -38.49 -11.17 -4.51
C GLY A 74 -38.26 -10.53 -5.88
N SER A 75 -39.25 -9.74 -6.31
CA SER A 75 -39.22 -8.87 -7.48
C SER A 75 -39.91 -7.53 -7.18
N ALA A 76 -39.50 -6.47 -7.89
CA ALA A 76 -40.12 -5.15 -7.81
C ALA A 76 -40.72 -4.76 -9.17
N GLU A 77 -41.96 -4.28 -9.18
CA GLU A 77 -42.64 -3.84 -10.40
C GLU A 77 -41.98 -2.60 -11.02
N LYS A 78 -41.85 -2.58 -12.35
CA LYS A 78 -41.18 -1.52 -13.13
C LYS A 78 -42.15 -0.50 -13.75
N ASP A 79 -43.45 -0.72 -13.61
CA ASP A 79 -44.54 0.08 -14.19
C ASP A 79 -44.89 1.35 -13.38
N GLY A 80 -43.98 1.79 -12.49
CA GLY A 80 -44.16 2.94 -11.61
C GLY A 80 -44.87 2.62 -10.28
N SER A 81 -45.52 1.47 -10.13
CA SER A 81 -46.14 1.06 -8.86
C SER A 81 -45.10 0.71 -7.79
N HIS A 82 -43.93 0.20 -8.23
CA HIS A 82 -42.83 -0.32 -7.42
C HIS A 82 -43.29 -1.29 -6.32
N ARG A 83 -44.34 -2.08 -6.57
CA ARG A 83 -44.77 -3.11 -5.62
C ARG A 83 -43.76 -4.24 -5.53
N VAL A 84 -43.46 -4.65 -4.29
CA VAL A 84 -42.63 -5.82 -4.02
C VAL A 84 -43.53 -7.06 -4.02
N SER A 85 -43.11 -8.11 -4.73
CA SER A 85 -43.76 -9.41 -4.74
C SER A 85 -42.75 -10.52 -4.47
N LEU A 86 -43.10 -11.50 -3.65
CA LEU A 86 -42.38 -12.77 -3.51
C LEU A 86 -43.19 -13.89 -4.16
N CYS A 87 -42.51 -14.89 -4.72
CA CYS A 87 -43.15 -16.07 -5.29
C CYS A 87 -42.52 -17.32 -4.68
N GLN A 88 -43.32 -18.25 -4.16
CA GLN A 88 -42.81 -19.53 -3.65
C GLN A 88 -43.80 -20.67 -3.94
N SER A 89 -43.30 -21.89 -4.12
CA SER A 89 -44.13 -23.07 -4.36
C SER A 89 -44.83 -23.53 -3.08
N SER A 90 -46.15 -23.39 -3.02
CA SER A 90 -46.96 -23.88 -1.91
C SER A 90 -47.21 -25.40 -1.95
N GLU A 91 -46.92 -26.05 -3.08
CA GLU A 91 -47.07 -27.50 -3.25
C GLU A 91 -45.82 -28.26 -2.76
N ILE A 92 -44.62 -27.72 -3.05
CA ILE A 92 -43.34 -28.37 -2.73
C ILE A 92 -42.73 -27.81 -1.44
N HIS A 93 -42.88 -26.51 -1.19
CA HIS A 93 -42.24 -25.78 -0.09
C HIS A 93 -43.25 -25.01 0.75
N ARG A 94 -44.26 -25.73 1.27
CA ARG A 94 -45.31 -25.16 2.11
C ARG A 94 -44.73 -24.40 3.31
N ASP A 95 -43.78 -24.99 4.01
CA ASP A 95 -43.15 -24.41 5.21
C ASP A 95 -42.42 -23.09 4.88
N HIS A 96 -41.85 -22.95 3.67
CA HIS A 96 -41.22 -21.70 3.24
C HIS A 96 -42.25 -20.60 3.00
N CYS A 97 -43.42 -20.95 2.44
CA CYS A 97 -44.52 -20.00 2.29
C CYS A 97 -45.03 -19.52 3.66
N GLU A 98 -45.16 -20.44 4.62
CA GLU A 98 -45.60 -20.14 5.99
C GLU A 98 -44.57 -19.26 6.73
N GLU A 99 -43.27 -19.51 6.54
CA GLU A 99 -42.20 -18.66 7.08
C GLU A 99 -42.24 -17.23 6.50
N ILE A 100 -42.36 -17.08 5.18
CA ILE A 100 -42.46 -15.75 4.55
C ILE A 100 -43.67 -14.98 5.08
N VAL A 101 -44.83 -15.64 5.18
CA VAL A 101 -46.05 -15.04 5.72
C VAL A 101 -45.88 -14.63 7.18
N GLY A 102 -45.36 -15.51 8.03
CA GLY A 102 -45.13 -15.20 9.45
C GLY A 102 -44.17 -14.02 9.65
N LEU A 103 -43.12 -13.91 8.82
CA LEU A 103 -42.21 -12.77 8.84
C LEU A 103 -42.90 -11.47 8.40
N LEU A 104 -43.76 -11.51 7.39
CA LEU A 104 -44.52 -10.34 6.96
C LEU A 104 -45.52 -9.87 8.03
N GLU A 105 -46.19 -10.81 8.71
CA GLU A 105 -47.10 -10.51 9.81
C GLU A 105 -46.37 -9.92 11.01
N HIS A 106 -45.20 -10.46 11.37
CA HIS A 106 -44.34 -9.93 12.44
C HIS A 106 -43.93 -8.47 12.17
N GLU A 107 -43.53 -8.17 10.94
CA GLU A 107 -43.12 -6.81 10.53
C GLU A 107 -44.33 -5.88 10.25
N GLY A 108 -45.56 -6.35 10.45
CA GLY A 108 -46.78 -5.56 10.20
C GLY A 108 -46.98 -5.19 8.73
N LEU A 109 -46.40 -5.95 7.79
CA LEU A 109 -46.39 -5.64 6.37
C LEU A 109 -47.61 -6.23 5.67
N ALA A 110 -48.64 -5.42 5.43
CA ALA A 110 -49.84 -5.88 4.74
C ALA A 110 -49.58 -6.36 3.29
N TYR A 111 -50.12 -7.53 2.95
CA TYR A 111 -49.97 -8.17 1.65
C TYR A 111 -51.30 -8.73 1.10
N THR A 112 -51.24 -9.25 -0.12
CA THR A 112 -52.29 -10.06 -0.76
C THR A 112 -51.66 -11.29 -1.39
N THR A 113 -52.31 -12.44 -1.28
CA THR A 113 -51.86 -13.69 -1.88
C THR A 113 -52.77 -14.09 -3.04
N TYR A 114 -52.19 -14.63 -4.09
CA TYR A 114 -52.94 -15.23 -5.19
C TYR A 114 -52.13 -16.34 -5.86
N PRO A 115 -52.79 -17.39 -6.37
CA PRO A 115 -52.13 -18.43 -7.14
C PRO A 115 -51.64 -17.85 -8.48
N GLN A 116 -50.42 -18.19 -8.86
CA GLN A 116 -49.82 -17.84 -10.14
C GLN A 116 -49.30 -19.10 -10.83
N LYS A 117 -49.64 -19.27 -12.12
CA LYS A 117 -49.05 -20.32 -12.96
C LYS A 117 -47.74 -19.83 -13.57
N SER A 118 -46.67 -20.58 -13.35
CA SER A 118 -45.36 -20.42 -13.99
C SER A 118 -44.92 -21.78 -14.56
N LEU A 119 -43.70 -22.25 -14.28
CA LEU A 119 -43.28 -23.64 -14.50
C LEU A 119 -43.99 -24.67 -13.58
N GLY A 120 -44.79 -24.19 -12.62
CA GLY A 120 -45.68 -24.94 -11.73
C GLY A 120 -46.70 -23.99 -11.08
N THR A 121 -47.47 -24.45 -10.08
CA THR A 121 -48.34 -23.59 -9.26
C THR A 121 -47.50 -22.93 -8.16
N CYS A 122 -47.41 -21.61 -8.14
CA CYS A 122 -46.77 -20.88 -7.04
C CYS A 122 -47.75 -19.91 -6.37
N THR A 123 -47.54 -19.65 -5.09
CA THR A 123 -48.23 -18.59 -4.36
C THR A 123 -47.45 -17.31 -4.57
N ARG A 124 -48.07 -16.30 -5.19
CA ARG A 124 -47.52 -14.95 -5.27
C ARG A 124 -48.02 -14.11 -4.11
N ILE A 125 -47.09 -13.60 -3.31
CA ILE A 125 -47.33 -12.73 -2.17
C ILE A 125 -46.97 -11.31 -2.59
N ARG A 126 -47.98 -10.47 -2.86
CA ARG A 126 -47.78 -9.07 -3.30
C ARG A 126 -48.03 -8.12 -2.15
N LEU A 127 -47.02 -7.32 -1.79
CA LEU A 127 -47.12 -6.33 -0.74
C LEU A 127 -48.03 -5.16 -1.16
N LYS A 128 -48.69 -4.52 -0.19
CA LYS A 128 -49.41 -3.25 -0.42
C LYS A 128 -48.42 -2.08 -0.61
N ALA A 129 -48.94 -0.90 -0.91
CA ALA A 129 -48.15 0.27 -1.32
C ALA A 129 -47.20 0.72 -0.22
N ALA A 130 -47.75 0.98 0.96
CA ALA A 130 -47.00 1.41 2.13
C ALA A 130 -45.95 0.37 2.55
N PRO A 131 -46.29 -0.93 2.72
CA PRO A 131 -45.30 -1.98 2.99
C PRO A 131 -44.18 -2.09 1.96
N SER A 132 -44.47 -1.93 0.66
CA SER A 132 -43.42 -1.93 -0.37
C SER A 132 -42.42 -0.78 -0.17
N ARG A 133 -42.89 0.41 0.26
CA ARG A 133 -41.98 1.55 0.56
C ARG A 133 -41.10 1.29 1.78
N VAL A 134 -41.61 0.55 2.78
CA VAL A 134 -40.82 0.12 3.93
C VAL A 134 -39.68 -0.78 3.47
N VAL A 135 -39.98 -1.81 2.66
CA VAL A 135 -38.95 -2.68 2.08
C VAL A 135 -37.94 -1.90 1.23
N HIS A 136 -38.39 -0.94 0.41
CA HIS A 136 -37.47 -0.09 -0.36
C HIS A 136 -36.53 0.74 0.51
N SER A 137 -36.98 1.16 1.69
CA SER A 137 -36.13 1.86 2.66
C SER A 137 -35.03 0.93 3.21
N TRP A 138 -35.34 -0.35 3.40
CA TRP A 138 -34.35 -1.36 3.82
C TRP A 138 -33.34 -1.63 2.70
N LEU A 139 -33.79 -1.73 1.45
CA LEU A 139 -32.96 -1.94 0.26
C LEU A 139 -32.12 -0.70 -0.11
N GLY A 140 -32.52 0.48 0.35
CA GLY A 140 -31.96 1.77 -0.10
C GLY A 140 -32.23 2.07 -1.57
N ALA A 141 -33.20 1.39 -2.19
CA ALA A 141 -33.55 1.52 -3.61
C ALA A 141 -35.00 1.07 -3.85
N ARG A 142 -35.59 1.52 -4.98
CA ARG A 142 -36.92 1.05 -5.45
C ARG A 142 -36.87 -0.25 -6.25
N GLU A 143 -35.69 -0.82 -6.37
CA GLU A 143 -35.40 -2.05 -7.08
C GLU A 143 -34.65 -3.02 -6.17
N LYS A 144 -34.54 -4.28 -6.61
CA LYS A 144 -33.83 -5.34 -5.88
C LYS A 144 -32.34 -5.01 -5.80
N ARG A 145 -31.94 -4.38 -4.70
CA ARG A 145 -30.56 -3.98 -4.40
C ARG A 145 -30.14 -4.53 -3.04
N VAL A 146 -28.92 -5.00 -2.95
CA VAL A 146 -28.30 -5.42 -1.69
C VAL A 146 -28.00 -4.18 -0.84
N PRO A 147 -28.52 -4.09 0.41
CA PRO A 147 -28.19 -2.98 1.31
C PRO A 147 -26.74 -3.01 1.78
N ASP A 148 -26.11 -1.84 1.87
CA ASP A 148 -24.70 -1.72 2.24
C ASP A 148 -24.41 -2.18 3.68
N TYR A 149 -25.40 -2.17 4.58
CA TYR A 149 -25.22 -2.62 5.96
C TYR A 149 -25.01 -4.14 6.07
N LEU A 150 -25.36 -4.93 5.05
CA LEU A 150 -25.10 -6.37 5.04
C LEU A 150 -23.60 -6.70 5.08
N PHE A 151 -22.75 -5.75 4.67
CA PHE A 151 -21.30 -5.90 4.72
C PHE A 151 -20.70 -5.62 6.11
N ARG A 152 -21.54 -5.37 7.12
CA ARG A 152 -21.14 -5.10 8.51
C ARG A 152 -21.78 -6.06 9.51
N LEU A 153 -22.46 -7.11 9.02
CA LEU A 153 -23.10 -8.08 9.90
C LEU A 153 -22.07 -8.79 10.80
N SER A 154 -22.52 -9.12 12.01
CA SER A 154 -21.85 -10.11 12.84
C SER A 154 -21.89 -11.48 12.17
N GLN A 155 -21.04 -12.41 12.65
CA GLN A 155 -21.06 -13.78 12.16
C GLN A 155 -22.42 -14.45 12.35
N ARG A 156 -23.12 -14.16 13.45
CA ARG A 156 -24.46 -14.68 13.76
C ARG A 156 -25.48 -14.18 12.75
N GLN A 157 -25.53 -12.87 12.52
CA GLN A 157 -26.47 -12.26 11.59
C GLN A 157 -26.19 -12.68 10.14
N ALA A 158 -24.91 -12.74 9.73
CA ALA A 158 -24.54 -13.22 8.40
C ALA A 158 -24.99 -14.68 8.16
N ARG A 159 -24.85 -15.56 9.16
CA ARG A 159 -25.37 -16.93 9.09
C ARG A 159 -26.89 -16.99 9.02
N LEU A 160 -27.60 -16.14 9.77
CA LEU A 160 -29.06 -16.04 9.70
C LEU A 160 -29.54 -15.61 8.31
N PHE A 161 -28.92 -14.57 7.76
CA PHE A 161 -29.22 -14.07 6.42
C PHE A 161 -29.00 -15.16 5.35
N LEU A 162 -27.83 -15.79 5.33
CA LEU A 162 -27.52 -16.84 4.35
C LEU A 162 -28.43 -18.05 4.52
N GLY A 163 -28.74 -18.44 5.76
CA GLY A 163 -29.64 -19.55 6.05
C GLY A 163 -31.01 -19.36 5.42
N ALA A 164 -31.60 -18.15 5.55
CA ALA A 164 -32.87 -17.83 4.89
C ALA A 164 -32.73 -17.75 3.36
N HIS A 165 -31.65 -17.16 2.85
CA HIS A 165 -31.42 -17.03 1.40
C HIS A 165 -31.26 -18.40 0.71
N ILE A 166 -30.58 -19.35 1.35
CA ILE A 166 -30.39 -20.73 0.85
C ILE A 166 -31.73 -21.47 0.70
N LYS A 167 -32.74 -21.17 1.53
CA LYS A 167 -34.05 -21.81 1.40
C LYS A 167 -34.81 -21.41 0.13
N GLY A 168 -34.52 -20.23 -0.41
CA GLY A 168 -35.11 -19.75 -1.67
C GLY A 168 -34.31 -20.22 -2.89
N ASP A 169 -33.10 -19.69 -3.05
CA ASP A 169 -32.29 -19.89 -4.26
C ASP A 169 -31.25 -21.03 -4.14
N GLY A 170 -31.39 -21.92 -3.15
CA GLY A 170 -30.34 -22.84 -2.78
C GLY A 170 -30.77 -24.22 -2.30
N GLY A 171 -29.81 -24.95 -1.73
CA GLY A 171 -30.00 -26.27 -1.16
C GLY A 171 -28.83 -26.69 -0.28
N VAL A 172 -29.08 -27.65 0.61
CA VAL A 172 -28.08 -28.20 1.53
C VAL A 172 -27.82 -29.66 1.16
N GLU A 173 -26.56 -30.00 0.90
CA GLU A 173 -26.07 -31.36 0.64
C GLU A 173 -25.04 -31.70 1.73
N GLU A 174 -25.42 -32.46 2.75
CA GLU A 174 -24.55 -32.97 3.83
C GLU A 174 -23.60 -31.92 4.45
N TYR A 175 -22.40 -31.71 3.88
CA TYR A 175 -21.37 -30.77 4.33
C TYR A 175 -21.25 -29.49 3.48
N ARG A 176 -22.13 -29.30 2.49
CA ARG A 176 -22.08 -28.19 1.52
C ARG A 176 -23.42 -27.49 1.42
N LYS A 177 -23.38 -26.16 1.36
CA LYS A 177 -24.57 -25.35 1.06
C LYS A 177 -24.37 -24.70 -0.31
N ARG A 178 -25.37 -24.74 -1.19
CA ARG A 178 -25.30 -24.15 -2.52
C ARG A 178 -26.35 -23.07 -2.68
N ILE A 179 -25.97 -22.00 -3.37
CA ILE A 179 -26.87 -20.92 -3.78
C ILE A 179 -26.67 -20.72 -5.28
N THR A 180 -27.75 -20.66 -6.04
CA THR A 180 -27.73 -20.42 -7.49
C THR A 180 -28.31 -19.05 -7.78
N VAL A 181 -27.51 -18.15 -8.32
CA VAL A 181 -27.95 -16.80 -8.71
C VAL A 181 -27.65 -16.52 -10.18
N THR A 182 -28.35 -15.55 -10.75
CA THR A 182 -28.13 -15.09 -12.13
C THR A 182 -27.65 -13.64 -12.21
N ASP A 183 -27.66 -12.92 -11.08
CA ASP A 183 -27.21 -11.54 -10.96
C ASP A 183 -25.84 -11.50 -10.27
N GLU A 184 -24.84 -10.93 -10.96
CA GLU A 184 -23.46 -10.83 -10.46
C GLU A 184 -23.34 -9.93 -9.21
N ARG A 185 -24.20 -8.91 -9.06
CA ARG A 185 -24.17 -8.04 -7.88
C ARG A 185 -24.70 -8.77 -6.65
N ILE A 186 -25.73 -9.59 -6.83
CA ILE A 186 -26.23 -10.46 -5.75
C ILE A 186 -25.18 -11.52 -5.40
N LEU A 187 -24.53 -12.13 -6.41
CA LEU A 187 -23.43 -13.06 -6.18
C LEU A 187 -22.34 -12.43 -5.31
N ALA A 188 -21.81 -11.27 -5.71
CA ALA A 188 -20.75 -10.57 -4.99
C ALA A 188 -21.13 -10.24 -3.54
N ALA A 189 -22.42 -9.90 -3.32
CA ALA A 189 -22.92 -9.68 -1.99
C ALA A 189 -22.96 -10.95 -1.13
N LEU A 190 -23.42 -12.07 -1.71
CA LEU A 190 -23.46 -13.35 -1.01
C LEU A 190 -22.06 -13.88 -0.71
N GLU A 191 -21.09 -13.66 -1.61
CA GLU A 191 -19.68 -13.95 -1.36
C GLU A 191 -19.16 -13.17 -0.15
N ALA A 192 -19.42 -11.86 -0.08
CA ALA A 192 -19.03 -11.04 1.06
C ALA A 192 -19.72 -11.47 2.37
N VAL A 193 -21.02 -11.76 2.33
CA VAL A 193 -21.74 -12.26 3.52
C VAL A 193 -21.26 -13.66 3.91
N ALA A 194 -20.85 -14.50 2.97
CA ALA A 194 -20.26 -15.81 3.25
C ALA A 194 -18.94 -15.68 4.03
N VAL A 195 -18.10 -14.73 3.66
CA VAL A 195 -16.90 -14.38 4.45
C VAL A 195 -17.30 -13.98 5.86
N LEU A 196 -18.25 -13.05 6.02
CA LEU A 196 -18.72 -12.59 7.33
C LEU A 196 -19.32 -13.72 8.18
N ALA A 197 -19.94 -14.72 7.55
CA ALA A 197 -20.52 -15.89 8.21
C ALA A 197 -19.48 -16.96 8.62
N GLY A 198 -18.20 -16.75 8.26
CA GLY A 198 -17.12 -17.70 8.51
C GLY A 198 -17.17 -18.92 7.60
N TYR A 199 -17.64 -18.76 6.36
CA TYR A 199 -17.60 -19.80 5.33
C TYR A 199 -16.43 -19.61 4.38
N ASN A 200 -15.79 -20.71 4.00
CA ASN A 200 -15.00 -20.78 2.76
C ASN A 200 -15.96 -21.06 1.60
N PHE A 201 -15.68 -20.53 0.40
CA PHE A 201 -16.56 -20.70 -0.74
C PHE A 201 -15.85 -20.85 -2.08
N SER A 202 -16.58 -21.40 -3.05
CA SER A 202 -16.19 -21.44 -4.45
C SER A 202 -17.36 -21.12 -5.37
N VAL A 203 -17.09 -20.48 -6.51
CA VAL A 203 -18.10 -20.18 -7.53
C VAL A 203 -17.84 -20.94 -8.82
N ARG A 204 -18.90 -21.57 -9.34
CA ARG A 204 -18.92 -22.19 -10.67
C ARG A 204 -19.92 -21.50 -11.58
N GLU A 205 -19.48 -21.13 -12.78
CA GLU A 205 -20.33 -20.61 -13.83
C GLU A 205 -20.91 -21.75 -14.69
N ARG A 206 -22.20 -21.66 -15.04
CA ARG A 206 -22.90 -22.59 -15.94
C ARG A 206 -23.82 -21.82 -16.90
N LYS A 207 -23.88 -22.24 -18.16
CA LYS A 207 -24.93 -21.81 -19.10
C LYS A 207 -26.21 -22.65 -18.91
N ILE A 208 -27.36 -21.99 -18.89
CA ILE A 208 -28.66 -22.64 -18.68
C ILE A 208 -29.03 -23.59 -19.84
N SER A 209 -28.77 -23.16 -21.08
CA SER A 209 -28.93 -23.95 -22.31
C SER A 209 -28.15 -23.31 -23.46
N ASP A 210 -27.99 -24.02 -24.58
CA ASP A 210 -27.35 -23.46 -25.79
C ASP A 210 -28.13 -22.32 -26.44
N ILE A 211 -29.39 -22.10 -26.01
CA ILE A 211 -30.32 -21.12 -26.56
C ILE A 211 -30.44 -19.88 -25.64
N SER A 212 -30.20 -20.04 -24.34
CA SER A 212 -30.31 -18.94 -23.35
C SER A 212 -28.96 -18.25 -23.13
N THR A 213 -28.95 -16.92 -23.21
CA THR A 213 -27.75 -16.11 -22.95
C THR A 213 -27.48 -15.87 -21.47
N ARG A 214 -28.41 -16.25 -20.56
CA ARG A 214 -28.27 -16.00 -19.13
C ARG A 214 -27.33 -17.02 -18.48
N ARG A 215 -26.30 -16.51 -17.81
CA ARG A 215 -25.35 -17.28 -16.99
C ARG A 215 -25.96 -17.56 -15.62
N GLN A 216 -25.67 -18.74 -15.07
CA GLN A 216 -25.93 -19.09 -13.68
C GLN A 216 -24.61 -19.21 -12.93
N TYR A 217 -24.59 -18.65 -11.73
CA TYR A 217 -23.46 -18.72 -10.81
C TYR A 217 -23.87 -19.58 -9.63
N ILE A 218 -23.13 -20.67 -9.40
CA ILE A 218 -23.37 -21.61 -8.32
C ILE A 218 -22.31 -21.34 -7.25
N LEU A 219 -22.72 -20.65 -6.19
CA LEU A 219 -21.92 -20.39 -4.99
C LEU A 219 -22.01 -21.61 -4.06
N SER A 220 -20.89 -22.25 -3.76
CA SER A 220 -20.80 -23.40 -2.86
C SER A 220 -20.06 -23.00 -1.58
N LEU A 221 -20.74 -23.08 -0.43
CA LEU A 221 -20.24 -22.74 0.90
C LEU A 221 -19.80 -24.00 1.65
N THR A 222 -18.69 -23.90 2.38
CA THR A 222 -18.09 -24.97 3.19
C THR A 222 -17.62 -24.44 4.55
N GLU A 223 -17.54 -25.34 5.53
CA GLU A 223 -17.09 -25.02 6.90
C GLU A 223 -15.66 -25.49 7.19
N ALA A 224 -14.90 -25.86 6.15
CA ALA A 224 -13.52 -26.28 6.32
C ALA A 224 -12.66 -25.13 6.89
N GLU A 225 -11.89 -25.42 7.94
CA GLU A 225 -10.94 -24.46 8.51
C GLU A 225 -9.71 -24.28 7.65
N HIS A 226 -9.25 -25.39 7.06
CA HIS A 226 -8.07 -25.45 6.25
C HIS A 226 -8.38 -26.12 4.91
N ASP A 227 -7.73 -25.61 3.86
CA ASP A 227 -7.59 -26.33 2.61
C ASP A 227 -6.17 -26.91 2.53
N TYR A 228 -6.08 -28.18 2.13
CA TYR A 228 -4.81 -28.85 1.94
C TYR A 228 -4.30 -28.63 0.52
N ILE A 229 -3.14 -27.97 0.39
CA ILE A 229 -2.48 -27.73 -0.90
C ILE A 229 -1.41 -28.81 -1.12
N GLN A 230 -1.62 -29.62 -2.15
CA GLN A 230 -0.72 -30.73 -2.51
C GLN A 230 0.34 -30.32 -3.52
N HIS A 231 -0.01 -29.39 -4.43
CA HIS A 231 0.84 -29.02 -5.55
C HIS A 231 0.94 -27.52 -5.64
N ILE A 232 2.20 -27.05 -5.70
CA ILE A 232 2.54 -25.65 -5.93
C ILE A 232 3.34 -25.61 -7.22
N THR A 233 2.87 -24.85 -8.20
CA THR A 233 3.49 -24.82 -9.53
C THR A 233 4.18 -23.48 -9.76
N PRO A 234 5.49 -23.45 -10.07
CA PRO A 234 6.13 -22.25 -10.59
C PRO A 234 5.48 -21.88 -11.94
N LEU A 235 5.21 -20.60 -12.16
CA LEU A 235 4.74 -20.09 -13.44
C LEU A 235 5.32 -18.72 -13.75
N ASP A 236 5.56 -18.49 -15.03
CA ASP A 236 5.87 -17.18 -15.55
C ASP A 236 4.58 -16.33 -15.59
N TYR A 237 4.59 -15.18 -14.91
CA TYR A 237 3.40 -14.34 -14.74
C TYR A 237 3.63 -12.99 -15.41
N LYS A 238 2.77 -12.66 -16.37
CA LYS A 238 2.74 -11.36 -17.05
C LYS A 238 1.41 -10.67 -16.74
N GLY A 239 1.44 -9.68 -15.85
CA GLY A 239 0.24 -8.97 -15.40
C GLY A 239 0.56 -7.89 -14.36
N ILE A 240 -0.47 -7.15 -13.93
CA ILE A 240 -0.34 -6.12 -12.90
C ILE A 240 -0.44 -6.78 -11.52
N ILE A 241 0.53 -6.49 -10.66
CA ILE A 241 0.53 -6.88 -9.24
C ILE A 241 0.02 -5.68 -8.44
N TRP A 242 -0.99 -5.91 -7.60
CA TRP A 242 -1.56 -4.88 -6.73
C TRP A 242 -1.03 -5.06 -5.31
N SER A 243 -0.54 -3.97 -4.71
CA SER A 243 -0.26 -3.90 -3.29
C SER A 243 -1.40 -3.13 -2.62
N VAL A 244 -2.12 -3.80 -1.71
CA VAL A 244 -3.29 -3.25 -1.02
C VAL A 244 -2.95 -3.13 0.47
N HIS A 245 -3.45 -2.07 1.11
CA HIS A 245 -3.22 -1.77 2.52
C HIS A 245 -4.56 -1.53 3.23
N THR A 246 -4.72 -2.12 4.41
CA THR A 246 -5.89 -2.00 5.29
C THR A 246 -5.42 -1.71 6.72
N GLU A 247 -6.31 -1.20 7.60
CA GLU A 247 -5.94 -0.81 8.98
C GLU A 247 -5.32 -1.94 9.80
N ASN A 248 -5.76 -3.19 9.57
CA ASN A 248 -5.23 -4.38 10.23
C ASN A 248 -4.31 -5.22 9.32
N GLU A 249 -3.89 -4.65 8.19
CA GLU A 249 -3.06 -5.29 7.16
C GLU A 249 -3.60 -6.60 6.61
N THR A 250 -4.86 -6.92 6.90
CA THR A 250 -5.53 -8.12 6.41
C THR A 250 -6.41 -7.73 5.25
N VAL A 251 -6.16 -8.35 4.11
CA VAL A 251 -6.90 -8.20 2.87
C VAL A 251 -7.53 -9.53 2.53
N ILE A 252 -8.82 -9.52 2.24
CA ILE A 252 -9.53 -10.68 1.72
C ILE A 252 -9.61 -10.51 0.21
N ALA A 253 -8.94 -11.41 -0.51
CA ALA A 253 -8.84 -11.39 -1.96
C ALA A 253 -9.60 -12.56 -2.56
N MET A 254 -10.03 -12.40 -3.81
CA MET A 254 -10.69 -13.46 -4.56
C MET A 254 -10.05 -13.60 -5.94
N ARG A 255 -9.80 -14.84 -6.36
CA ARG A 255 -9.29 -15.15 -7.70
C ARG A 255 -10.03 -16.35 -8.27
N ARG A 256 -10.60 -16.20 -9.47
CA ARG A 256 -11.41 -17.23 -10.15
C ARG A 256 -12.51 -17.84 -9.24
N GLY A 257 -13.17 -16.99 -8.46
CA GLY A 257 -14.26 -17.40 -7.57
C GLY A 257 -13.81 -18.18 -6.34
N GLN A 258 -12.54 -18.09 -5.94
CA GLN A 258 -11.98 -18.68 -4.72
C GLN A 258 -11.36 -17.59 -3.84
N VAL A 259 -11.69 -17.61 -2.55
CA VAL A 259 -11.30 -16.59 -1.57
C VAL A 259 -10.05 -17.00 -0.80
N PHE A 260 -9.19 -16.02 -0.48
CA PHE A 260 -8.00 -16.20 0.36
C PHE A 260 -7.65 -14.93 1.13
N ILE A 261 -6.88 -15.08 2.20
CA ILE A 261 -6.45 -13.98 3.08
C ILE A 261 -4.98 -13.62 2.76
N THR A 262 -4.67 -12.33 2.64
CA THR A 262 -3.33 -11.79 2.34
C THR A 262 -3.08 -10.48 3.09
N GLY A 263 -1.87 -9.91 3.05
CA GLY A 263 -1.52 -8.71 3.81
C GLY A 263 -0.12 -8.17 3.54
N ASN A 264 0.15 -6.92 3.98
CA ASN A 264 1.44 -6.24 3.85
C ASN A 264 1.92 -5.68 5.20
N THR A 265 3.18 -5.23 5.28
CA THR A 265 3.68 -4.47 6.45
C THR A 265 3.49 -2.98 6.18
N PRO A 266 3.11 -2.16 7.17
CA PRO A 266 2.92 -0.74 6.94
C PRO A 266 4.25 -0.08 6.60
N PHE A 267 4.23 0.79 5.59
CA PHE A 267 5.36 1.68 5.32
C PHE A 267 5.48 2.66 6.49
N THR A 268 6.51 2.47 7.32
CA THR A 268 6.73 3.31 8.51
C THR A 268 8.11 3.93 8.50
N ASN A 269 8.22 5.15 9.02
CA ASN A 269 9.47 5.87 9.20
C ASN A 269 9.50 6.45 10.61
N VAL A 270 10.66 6.42 11.24
CA VAL A 270 10.91 7.06 12.53
C VAL A 270 12.02 8.09 12.35
N THR A 271 11.75 9.32 12.81
CA THR A 271 12.78 10.38 12.85
C THR A 271 13.25 10.52 14.28
N LEU A 272 14.57 10.47 14.46
CA LEU A 272 15.23 10.37 15.74
C LEU A 272 16.10 11.60 15.96
N ASP A 273 15.77 12.34 17.02
CA ASP A 273 16.63 13.37 17.57
C ASP A 273 17.53 12.75 18.65
N LEU A 274 18.79 13.18 18.68
CA LEU A 274 19.76 12.75 19.70
C LEU A 274 19.71 13.62 20.96
N ARG A 275 19.01 14.75 20.89
CA ARG A 275 18.84 15.69 22.00
C ARG A 275 17.40 16.20 22.05
N PRO A 276 16.89 16.57 23.24
CA PRO A 276 15.60 17.22 23.34
C PRO A 276 15.54 18.46 22.43
N PRO A 277 14.53 18.56 21.54
CA PRO A 277 14.39 19.72 20.66
C PRO A 277 14.21 20.99 21.47
N ALA A 278 14.87 22.09 21.05
CA ALA A 278 14.90 23.33 21.85
C ALA A 278 13.49 23.88 22.15
N HIS A 279 12.56 23.77 21.21
CA HIS A 279 11.17 24.21 21.37
C HIS A 279 10.33 23.32 22.31
N MET A 280 10.79 22.11 22.64
CA MET A 280 10.13 21.18 23.55
C MET A 280 10.83 21.09 24.90
N ALA A 281 12.10 21.46 24.99
CA ALA A 281 12.95 21.22 26.16
C ALA A 281 12.33 21.72 27.48
N ASP A 282 11.66 22.87 27.45
CA ASP A 282 11.02 23.47 28.62
C ASP A 282 9.55 23.03 28.83
N LEU A 283 8.98 22.26 27.89
CA LEU A 283 7.61 21.76 28.02
C LEU A 283 7.55 20.59 29.03
N PRO A 284 6.45 20.46 29.78
CA PRO A 284 6.27 19.34 30.71
C PRO A 284 6.14 18.01 29.95
N ALA A 285 6.95 17.03 30.34
CA ALA A 285 6.80 15.65 29.91
C ALA A 285 5.68 14.98 30.72
N LEU A 286 4.74 14.32 30.04
CA LEU A 286 3.54 13.74 30.64
C LEU A 286 3.57 12.21 30.59
N VAL A 287 3.32 11.56 31.72
CA VAL A 287 3.08 10.09 31.80
C VAL A 287 1.77 9.87 32.54
N GLY A 288 0.83 9.13 31.92
CA GLY A 288 -0.51 8.93 32.50
C GLY A 288 -1.29 10.24 32.71
N GLY A 289 -0.98 11.29 31.95
CA GLY A 289 -1.56 12.63 32.09
C GLY A 289 -0.96 13.48 33.22
N GLN A 290 0.05 12.98 33.94
CA GLN A 290 0.73 13.71 35.02
C GLN A 290 2.12 14.18 34.57
N PRO A 291 2.54 15.41 34.93
CA PRO A 291 3.88 15.90 34.64
C PRO A 291 4.92 15.18 35.50
N ILE A 292 5.99 14.71 34.88
CA ILE A 292 7.10 14.01 35.55
C ILE A 292 8.43 14.76 35.48
N GLY A 293 8.44 15.92 34.80
CA GLY A 293 9.63 16.72 34.52
C GLY A 293 9.43 17.54 33.25
N THR A 294 10.49 18.15 32.72
CA THR A 294 10.48 18.75 31.38
C THR A 294 11.21 17.86 30.37
N TYR A 295 10.89 17.95 29.08
CA TYR A 295 11.55 17.11 28.06
C TYR A 295 13.09 17.25 28.07
N GLY A 296 13.60 18.44 28.41
CA GLY A 296 15.05 18.71 28.51
C GLY A 296 15.77 17.82 29.54
N GLN A 297 15.05 17.29 30.53
CA GLN A 297 15.61 16.44 31.58
C GLN A 297 15.80 14.98 31.14
N PHE A 298 15.18 14.56 30.02
CA PHE A 298 15.16 13.17 29.56
C PHE A 298 16.17 12.85 28.46
N ALA A 299 17.24 13.65 28.34
CA ALA A 299 18.33 13.37 27.41
C ALA A 299 18.99 11.98 27.63
N PRO A 300 19.21 11.50 28.88
CA PRO A 300 19.72 10.14 29.11
C PRO A 300 18.82 9.04 28.55
N GLU A 301 17.50 9.15 28.71
CA GLU A 301 16.51 8.19 28.21
C GLU A 301 16.44 8.23 26.68
N MET A 302 16.54 9.40 26.06
CA MET A 302 16.66 9.54 24.60
C MET A 302 17.92 8.83 24.07
N ALA A 303 19.06 8.98 24.75
CA ALA A 303 20.30 8.29 24.38
C ALA A 303 20.17 6.77 24.53
N MET A 304 19.58 6.29 25.63
CA MET A 304 19.28 4.88 25.85
C MET A 304 18.39 4.30 24.74
N PHE A 305 17.30 4.98 24.38
CA PHE A 305 16.40 4.55 23.32
C PHE A 305 17.09 4.48 21.95
N ASN A 306 17.81 5.55 21.58
CA ASN A 306 18.53 5.61 20.30
C ASN A 306 19.56 4.48 20.18
N ARG A 307 20.31 4.22 21.26
CA ARG A 307 21.28 3.14 21.32
C ARG A 307 20.61 1.78 21.16
N ALA A 308 19.58 1.49 21.96
CA ALA A 308 18.88 0.22 21.92
C ALA A 308 18.26 -0.05 20.53
N LEU A 309 17.65 0.96 19.92
CA LEU A 309 17.09 0.85 18.57
C LEU A 309 18.20 0.54 17.54
N ALA A 310 19.32 1.25 17.60
CA ALA A 310 20.44 1.03 16.70
C ALA A 310 21.11 -0.36 16.90
N GLU A 311 21.21 -0.86 18.13
CA GLU A 311 21.71 -2.22 18.42
C GLU A 311 20.82 -3.30 17.80
N VAL A 312 19.50 -3.16 17.92
CA VAL A 312 18.53 -4.08 17.29
C VAL A 312 18.62 -4.00 15.77
N MET A 313 18.66 -2.80 15.20
CA MET A 313 18.77 -2.57 13.76
C MET A 313 20.10 -3.10 13.19
N ALA A 314 21.21 -2.98 13.93
CA ALA A 314 22.52 -3.52 13.54
C ALA A 314 22.54 -5.06 13.56
N THR A 315 21.85 -5.66 14.53
CA THR A 315 21.69 -7.11 14.62
C THR A 315 20.92 -7.64 13.40
N GLY A 316 19.78 -7.00 13.10
CA GLY A 316 18.84 -7.43 12.07
C GLY A 316 17.78 -8.38 12.62
N ASP A 317 16.98 -8.95 11.72
CA ASP A 317 15.94 -9.91 12.08
C ASP A 317 16.52 -11.25 12.58
N ALA A 318 15.65 -12.24 12.86
CA ALA A 318 16.05 -13.55 13.34
C ALA A 318 17.02 -14.31 12.41
N GLN A 319 17.15 -13.89 11.15
CA GLN A 319 18.08 -14.43 10.15
C GLN A 319 19.23 -13.46 9.83
N GLY A 320 19.36 -12.36 10.57
CA GLY A 320 20.35 -11.32 10.35
C GLY A 320 20.11 -10.52 9.06
N ARG A 321 18.85 -10.35 8.65
CA ARG A 321 18.44 -9.47 7.54
C ARG A 321 18.21 -8.05 8.07
N VAL A 322 18.38 -7.06 7.19
CA VAL A 322 17.99 -5.69 7.51
C VAL A 322 16.47 -5.60 7.71
N PHE A 323 16.05 -4.80 8.68
CA PHE A 323 14.64 -4.42 8.78
C PHE A 323 14.29 -3.44 7.66
N THR A 324 13.29 -3.77 6.84
CA THR A 324 12.78 -2.84 5.83
C THR A 324 12.05 -1.65 6.48
N PHE A 325 11.35 -1.90 7.60
CA PHE A 325 10.59 -0.90 8.33
C PHE A 325 10.72 -1.09 9.86
N PRO A 326 10.60 -0.01 10.65
CA PRO A 326 10.53 1.37 10.19
C PRO A 326 11.87 1.84 9.61
N ILE A 327 11.83 2.72 8.61
CA ILE A 327 13.04 3.39 8.13
C ILE A 327 13.49 4.37 9.23
N PRO A 328 14.73 4.30 9.74
CA PRO A 328 15.22 5.29 10.68
C PRO A 328 15.81 6.49 9.93
N THR A 329 15.54 7.70 10.43
CA THR A 329 16.12 8.96 9.97
C THR A 329 16.73 9.70 11.16
N TYR A 330 17.98 10.15 11.04
CA TYR A 330 18.65 10.98 12.06
C TYR A 330 18.89 12.40 11.55
N ASN A 331 18.53 13.38 12.38
CA ASN A 331 18.79 14.79 12.11
C ASN A 331 20.25 15.14 12.48
N VAL A 332 21.01 15.67 11.52
CA VAL A 332 22.41 16.06 11.72
C VAL A 332 22.50 17.57 11.81
N THR A 333 22.65 18.08 13.03
CA THR A 333 22.71 19.51 13.38
C THR A 333 24.15 19.96 13.69
N PRO A 334 24.42 21.28 13.78
CA PRO A 334 25.73 21.81 14.21
C PRO A 334 26.28 21.23 15.50
N ASP A 335 25.39 20.84 16.42
CA ASP A 335 25.72 20.30 17.73
C ASP A 335 25.68 18.76 17.80
N PHE A 336 25.60 18.08 16.63
CA PHE A 336 25.55 16.63 16.54
C PHE A 336 26.74 15.97 17.25
N PRO A 337 26.52 15.02 18.16
CA PRO A 337 27.57 14.49 19.02
C PRO A 337 28.35 13.35 18.34
N TRP A 338 29.15 13.69 17.32
CA TRP A 338 29.88 12.73 16.48
C TRP A 338 30.68 11.67 17.25
N ASP A 339 31.28 12.05 18.38
CA ASP A 339 32.18 11.19 19.16
C ASP A 339 31.51 10.61 20.42
N ASP A 340 30.18 10.67 20.54
CA ASP A 340 29.45 10.03 21.63
C ASP A 340 29.52 8.49 21.48
N PRO A 341 30.05 7.77 22.49
CA PRO A 341 30.16 6.31 22.43
C PRO A 341 28.82 5.60 22.31
N ASN A 342 27.70 6.22 22.71
CA ASN A 342 26.37 5.65 22.54
C ASN A 342 25.93 5.56 21.07
N LEU A 343 26.61 6.27 20.15
CA LEU A 343 26.34 6.21 18.71
C LEU A 343 27.12 5.12 18.00
N LEU A 344 27.98 4.36 18.68
CA LEU A 344 28.71 3.26 18.04
C LEU A 344 27.77 2.29 17.29
N PRO A 345 26.63 1.83 17.86
CA PRO A 345 25.69 0.97 17.14
C PRO A 345 25.04 1.63 15.92
N LEU A 346 24.83 2.95 15.95
CA LEU A 346 24.33 3.73 14.81
C LEU A 346 25.32 3.62 13.62
N TRP A 347 26.60 3.82 13.89
CA TRP A 347 27.64 3.70 12.88
C TRP A 347 27.84 2.25 12.41
N GLU A 348 27.65 1.27 13.28
CA GLU A 348 27.66 -0.15 12.92
C GLU A 348 26.52 -0.54 11.98
N MET A 349 25.27 -0.15 12.28
CA MET A 349 24.14 -0.41 11.38
C MET A 349 24.30 0.31 10.04
N THR A 350 24.87 1.53 10.04
CA THR A 350 25.14 2.29 8.82
C THR A 350 26.17 1.59 7.95
N ALA A 351 27.27 1.11 8.54
CA ALA A 351 28.28 0.36 7.82
C ALA A 351 27.73 -0.94 7.22
N LYS A 352 26.93 -1.67 8.00
CA LYS A 352 26.47 -3.01 7.64
C LYS A 352 25.33 -3.01 6.63
N TYR A 353 24.34 -2.14 6.82
CA TYR A 353 23.08 -2.17 6.08
C TYR A 353 22.75 -0.87 5.36
N GLY A 354 23.51 0.22 5.58
CA GLY A 354 23.24 1.51 4.94
C GLY A 354 22.09 2.32 5.57
N ILE A 355 21.51 1.82 6.66
CA ILE A 355 20.54 2.56 7.48
C ILE A 355 21.29 3.25 8.63
N PRO A 356 20.94 4.49 9.00
CA PRO A 356 19.71 5.21 8.69
C PRO A 356 19.86 6.16 7.51
N TYR A 357 18.81 6.93 7.23
CA TYR A 357 18.93 8.17 6.46
C TYR A 357 19.46 9.29 7.36
N PHE A 358 20.30 10.15 6.82
CA PHE A 358 20.80 11.34 7.50
C PHE A 358 20.19 12.60 6.89
N ALA A 359 19.40 13.32 7.67
CA ALA A 359 18.85 14.61 7.30
C ALA A 359 19.86 15.72 7.62
N ASN A 360 20.31 16.46 6.61
CA ASN A 360 21.40 17.42 6.74
C ASN A 360 20.92 18.80 7.19
N PHE A 361 21.17 19.16 8.45
CA PHE A 361 20.95 20.51 8.97
C PHE A 361 22.26 21.26 9.24
N LEU A 362 23.42 20.68 8.92
CA LEU A 362 24.74 21.32 9.08
C LEU A 362 24.97 22.42 8.05
N SER A 363 24.77 22.07 6.78
CA SER A 363 25.02 22.94 5.64
C SER A 363 23.69 23.53 5.12
N SER A 364 22.85 23.99 6.04
CA SER A 364 21.44 24.33 5.79
C SER A 364 21.07 25.62 6.51
N ASP A 365 20.29 26.49 5.85
CA ASP A 365 19.67 27.66 6.50
C ASP A 365 18.43 27.29 7.35
N MET A 366 17.99 26.03 7.29
CA MET A 366 16.84 25.51 8.05
C MET A 366 17.28 24.79 9.32
N ARG A 367 16.40 24.81 10.33
CA ARG A 367 16.55 24.04 11.57
C ARG A 367 15.64 22.80 11.55
N PRO A 368 15.90 21.77 12.37
CA PRO A 368 15.06 20.58 12.44
C PRO A 368 13.57 20.86 12.70
N GLU A 369 13.26 21.92 13.44
CA GLU A 369 11.89 22.35 13.74
C GLU A 369 11.13 22.85 12.52
N ASP A 370 11.85 23.30 11.48
CA ASP A 370 11.25 23.88 10.27
C ASP A 370 10.86 22.78 9.25
N ALA A 371 11.29 21.53 9.45
CA ALA A 371 11.24 20.45 8.44
C ALA A 371 10.44 19.20 8.84
N ARG A 372 9.85 19.13 10.05
CA ARG A 372 9.18 17.90 10.51
C ARG A 372 7.82 17.76 9.85
N SER A 373 7.70 16.87 8.86
CA SER A 373 6.39 16.28 8.54
C SER A 373 6.30 15.10 7.59
N MET A 374 7.28 14.79 6.74
CA MET A 374 7.09 13.69 5.78
C MET A 374 8.42 13.11 5.32
N CYS A 375 9.02 12.11 5.98
CA CYS A 375 10.13 11.22 5.54
C CYS A 375 11.30 11.79 4.65
N CYS A 376 11.37 13.10 4.47
CA CYS A 376 11.78 13.73 3.21
C CYS A 376 11.64 15.27 3.38
N ARG A 377 12.78 15.97 3.42
CA ARG A 377 12.94 17.37 3.86
C ARG A 377 11.88 18.32 3.31
N LEU A 378 11.13 18.94 4.20
CA LEU A 378 10.21 20.03 3.86
C LEU A 378 10.98 21.36 3.91
N ARG A 379 10.96 22.14 2.83
CA ARG A 379 11.50 23.53 2.81
C ARG A 379 10.33 24.51 2.79
N LEU A 380 9.79 24.82 3.97
CA LEU A 380 8.81 25.88 4.15
C LEU A 380 9.55 27.23 4.27
N ASP A 381 9.27 28.20 3.41
CA ASP A 381 9.62 29.59 3.73
C ASP A 381 8.60 30.12 4.73
N VAL A 382 8.97 30.04 6.01
CA VAL A 382 8.13 30.42 7.16
C VAL A 382 7.76 31.91 7.16
N ARG A 383 8.39 32.74 6.30
CA ARG A 383 8.14 34.18 6.21
C ARG A 383 6.80 34.53 5.54
N GLU A 384 6.37 33.81 4.50
CA GLU A 384 5.07 34.06 3.84
C GLU A 384 3.89 33.60 4.72
N LEU A 385 4.08 32.56 5.53
CA LEU A 385 3.06 32.03 6.44
C LEU A 385 2.76 32.93 7.66
N ARG A 386 3.66 33.86 8.02
CA ARG A 386 3.43 34.84 9.09
C ARG A 386 2.22 35.74 8.83
N HIS A 387 1.79 35.89 7.58
CA HIS A 387 0.61 36.69 7.23
C HIS A 387 -0.73 36.04 7.63
N ARG A 388 -0.74 34.77 8.07
CA ARG A 388 -1.98 34.05 8.41
C ARG A 388 -2.26 33.83 9.90
N GLY A 389 -1.59 34.58 10.77
CA GLY A 389 -2.05 34.80 12.15
C GLY A 389 -2.06 33.55 13.05
N GLY A 390 -0.97 33.34 13.76
CA GLY A 390 -0.87 32.34 14.83
C GLY A 390 0.59 32.02 15.09
N GLY A 391 0.97 31.91 16.37
CA GLY A 391 2.36 31.66 16.80
C GLY A 391 3.00 30.50 16.04
N LEU A 392 4.34 30.56 15.93
CA LEU A 392 5.21 29.62 15.20
C LEU A 392 4.53 28.27 14.97
N PHE A 393 4.44 27.86 13.70
CA PHE A 393 4.33 26.46 13.34
C PHE A 393 5.49 25.71 14.01
N GLY A 394 5.31 25.32 15.28
CA GLY A 394 6.10 24.28 15.89
C GLY A 394 5.72 23.04 15.13
N SER A 395 6.65 22.53 14.33
CA SER A 395 6.72 21.15 13.83
C SER A 395 5.66 20.22 14.45
N ASN A 396 4.44 20.24 13.93
CA ASN A 396 3.33 19.50 14.49
C ASN A 396 3.14 18.24 13.64
N PRO A 397 2.95 17.05 14.23
CA PRO A 397 2.80 15.76 13.52
C PRO A 397 1.50 15.62 12.71
N LEU A 398 0.86 16.73 12.31
CA LEU A 398 -0.48 16.80 11.70
C LEU A 398 -0.44 17.39 10.29
N THR A 399 0.51 16.92 9.48
CA THR A 399 0.74 17.39 8.12
C THR A 399 1.25 16.24 7.27
N GLY A 400 1.10 16.38 5.95
CA GLY A 400 1.50 15.38 4.98
C GLY A 400 1.25 15.83 3.56
N SER A 401 1.03 14.90 2.63
CA SER A 401 0.58 15.22 1.27
C SER A 401 -0.82 14.65 1.03
N ILE A 402 -1.71 15.44 0.43
CA ILE A 402 -3.02 14.93 0.00
C ILE A 402 -2.90 14.00 -1.22
N GLY A 403 -1.76 13.99 -1.89
CA GLY A 403 -1.48 13.19 -3.07
C GLY A 403 -0.38 13.79 -3.93
N VAL A 404 0.19 12.93 -4.78
CA VAL A 404 1.29 13.26 -5.69
C VAL A 404 0.81 13.10 -7.14
N VAL A 405 1.13 14.08 -7.99
CA VAL A 405 1.03 13.96 -9.45
C VAL A 405 2.43 14.08 -10.04
N THR A 406 2.91 13.04 -10.73
CA THR A 406 4.26 13.00 -11.31
C THR A 406 4.23 13.32 -12.80
N LEU A 407 5.08 14.26 -13.21
CA LEU A 407 5.22 14.68 -14.61
C LEU A 407 6.22 13.78 -15.35
N ASN A 408 5.78 13.21 -16.47
CA ASN A 408 6.63 12.45 -17.39
C ASN A 408 7.44 13.40 -18.28
N LEU A 409 8.62 13.81 -17.79
CA LEU A 409 9.49 14.73 -18.52
C LEU A 409 10.08 14.14 -19.81
N PRO A 410 10.49 12.86 -19.89
CA PRO A 410 10.99 12.26 -21.13
C PRO A 410 10.01 12.39 -22.29
N ARG A 411 8.74 12.02 -22.08
CA ARG A 411 7.70 12.18 -23.11
C ARG A 411 7.54 13.63 -23.52
N LEU A 412 7.52 14.54 -22.55
CA LEU A 412 7.35 15.96 -22.82
C LEU A 412 8.48 16.52 -23.69
N ALA A 413 9.73 16.17 -23.35
CA ALA A 413 10.91 16.52 -24.09
C ALA A 413 10.90 15.95 -25.51
N PHE A 414 10.60 14.65 -25.67
CA PHE A 414 10.54 13.98 -26.96
C PHE A 414 9.50 14.61 -27.92
N LEU A 415 8.37 15.07 -27.38
CA LEU A 415 7.31 15.71 -28.15
C LEU A 415 7.57 17.20 -28.45
N SER A 416 8.64 17.78 -27.89
CA SER A 416 8.95 19.20 -28.02
C SER A 416 10.08 19.42 -29.03
N ARG A 417 9.96 20.45 -29.86
CA ARG A 417 10.99 20.76 -30.87
C ARG A 417 12.16 21.56 -30.30
N ASN A 418 11.93 22.29 -29.21
CA ASN A 418 12.89 23.14 -28.53
C ASN A 418 12.45 23.44 -27.09
N GLU A 419 13.31 24.08 -26.30
CA GLU A 419 13.02 24.43 -24.90
C GLU A 419 11.78 25.32 -24.75
N ASN A 420 11.56 26.30 -25.62
CA ASN A 420 10.39 27.17 -25.52
C ASN A 420 9.08 26.38 -25.63
N GLU A 421 9.03 25.42 -26.57
CA GLU A 421 7.89 24.52 -26.69
C GLU A 421 7.75 23.59 -25.47
N PHE A 422 8.88 23.07 -24.97
CA PHE A 422 8.91 22.25 -23.76
C PHE A 422 8.32 22.97 -22.55
N PHE A 423 8.78 24.19 -22.24
CA PHE A 423 8.29 24.98 -21.10
C PHE A 423 6.83 25.39 -21.24
N ARG A 424 6.37 25.72 -22.47
CA ARG A 424 4.95 25.99 -22.72
C ARG A 424 4.09 24.76 -22.39
N ARG A 425 4.47 23.58 -22.91
CA ARG A 425 3.74 22.33 -22.66
C ARG A 425 3.85 21.88 -21.20
N LEU A 426 4.99 22.12 -20.55
CA LEU A 426 5.19 21.88 -19.12
C LEU A 426 4.21 22.71 -18.30
N GLY A 427 4.04 24.00 -18.64
CA GLY A 427 3.04 24.87 -18.03
C GLY A 427 1.62 24.33 -18.18
N GLU A 428 1.23 23.85 -19.36
CA GLU A 428 -0.08 23.24 -19.61
C GLU A 428 -0.32 21.98 -18.76
N LEU A 429 0.69 21.11 -18.65
CA LEU A 429 0.64 19.91 -17.80
C LEU A 429 0.58 20.28 -16.31
N MET A 430 1.35 21.26 -15.86
CA MET A 430 1.30 21.77 -14.50
C MET A 430 -0.10 22.28 -14.14
N GLN A 431 -0.77 22.99 -15.04
CA GLN A 431 -2.16 23.43 -14.82
C GLN A 431 -3.12 22.25 -14.67
N ALA A 432 -2.95 21.19 -15.47
CA ALA A 432 -3.77 19.98 -15.34
C ALA A 432 -3.51 19.25 -14.00
N ALA A 433 -2.25 19.11 -13.61
CA ALA A 433 -1.85 18.53 -12.32
C ALA A 433 -2.41 19.34 -11.14
N GLY A 434 -2.29 20.67 -11.19
CA GLY A 434 -2.83 21.59 -10.19
C GLY A 434 -4.34 21.45 -10.02
N ARG A 435 -5.11 21.46 -11.12
CA ARG A 435 -6.56 21.23 -11.08
C ARG A 435 -6.91 19.88 -10.45
N SER A 436 -6.20 18.82 -10.80
CA SER A 436 -6.42 17.47 -10.24
C SER A 436 -6.25 17.45 -8.72
N LEU A 437 -5.18 18.07 -8.21
CA LEU A 437 -4.89 18.11 -6.77
C LEU A 437 -5.88 19.00 -6.00
N VAL A 438 -6.33 20.12 -6.59
CA VAL A 438 -7.40 20.95 -6.01
C VAL A 438 -8.72 20.18 -5.91
N ILE A 439 -9.09 19.43 -6.96
CA ILE A 439 -10.29 18.58 -6.93
C ILE A 439 -10.16 17.52 -5.84
N LYS A 440 -8.99 16.86 -5.73
CA LYS A 440 -8.74 15.86 -4.69
C LYS A 440 -8.87 16.45 -3.29
N ARG A 441 -8.33 17.65 -3.04
CA ARG A 441 -8.46 18.33 -1.74
C ARG A 441 -9.92 18.54 -1.35
N LYS A 442 -10.72 19.10 -2.25
CA LYS A 442 -12.17 19.32 -2.03
C LYS A 442 -12.90 18.02 -1.72
N LEU A 443 -12.53 16.94 -2.41
CA LEU A 443 -13.09 15.62 -2.16
C LEU A 443 -12.73 15.13 -0.75
N LEU A 444 -11.46 15.20 -0.36
CA LEU A 444 -10.99 14.77 0.96
C LEU A 444 -11.69 15.54 2.09
N GLU A 445 -11.77 16.88 2.00
CA GLU A 445 -12.50 17.70 2.98
C GLU A 445 -13.95 17.22 3.14
N ARG A 446 -14.67 17.03 2.02
CA ARG A 446 -16.07 16.58 2.03
C ARG A 446 -16.22 15.21 2.67
N LEU A 447 -15.35 14.26 2.33
CA LEU A 447 -15.42 12.89 2.86
C LEU A 447 -15.04 12.85 4.35
N THR A 448 -14.07 13.67 4.79
CA THR A 448 -13.71 13.81 6.21
C THR A 448 -14.86 14.40 7.01
N GLU A 449 -15.54 15.42 6.50
CA GLU A 449 -16.73 16.03 7.11
C GLU A 449 -17.88 15.01 7.23
N GLN A 450 -18.05 14.15 6.22
CA GLN A 450 -19.04 13.06 6.21
C GLN A 450 -18.67 11.87 7.11
N GLY A 451 -17.51 11.90 7.78
CA GLY A 451 -17.08 10.87 8.73
C GLY A 451 -16.45 9.63 8.10
N LEU A 452 -16.05 9.67 6.82
CA LEU A 452 -15.36 8.55 6.16
C LEU A 452 -13.89 8.41 6.54
N TYR A 453 -13.31 9.42 7.19
CA TYR A 453 -11.94 9.40 7.73
C TYR A 453 -11.97 9.71 9.25
N PRO A 454 -12.51 8.81 10.10
CA PRO A 454 -12.75 9.11 11.51
C PRO A 454 -11.47 9.44 12.29
N TYR A 455 -10.38 8.71 12.06
CA TYR A 455 -9.08 8.99 12.69
C TYR A 455 -8.52 10.35 12.26
N SER A 456 -8.44 10.62 10.96
CA SER A 456 -7.98 11.91 10.46
C SER A 456 -8.87 13.06 10.93
N ARG A 457 -10.19 12.86 10.96
CA ARG A 457 -11.14 13.85 11.47
C ARG A 457 -10.83 14.20 12.93
N PHE A 458 -10.60 13.19 13.78
CA PHE A 458 -10.25 13.39 15.19
C PHE A 458 -8.93 14.14 15.33
N TYR A 459 -7.83 13.61 14.77
CA TYR A 459 -6.50 14.19 14.96
C TYR A 459 -6.31 15.54 14.25
N LEU A 460 -7.03 15.80 13.16
CA LEU A 460 -7.00 17.07 12.42
C LEU A 460 -8.08 18.06 12.89
N SER A 461 -8.89 17.72 13.90
CA SER A 461 -9.88 18.65 14.47
C SER A 461 -9.26 19.97 14.95
N PRO A 462 -8.08 20.00 15.60
CA PRO A 462 -7.43 21.27 15.95
C PRO A 462 -7.11 22.15 14.72
N VAL A 463 -6.65 21.53 13.62
CA VAL A 463 -6.36 22.22 12.36
C VAL A 463 -7.64 22.80 11.77
N LYS A 464 -8.71 22.00 11.72
CA LYS A 464 -10.05 22.42 11.27
C LYS A 464 -10.59 23.59 12.10
N ASN A 465 -10.45 23.53 13.42
CA ASN A 465 -10.96 24.57 14.33
C ASN A 465 -10.21 25.90 14.18
N GLN A 466 -8.93 25.86 13.81
CA GLN A 466 -8.11 27.05 13.59
C GLN A 466 -8.27 27.62 12.17
N GLY A 467 -8.27 26.75 11.16
CA GLY A 467 -8.13 27.14 9.74
C GLY A 467 -9.34 26.84 8.86
N GLY A 468 -10.43 26.28 9.39
CA GLY A 468 -11.66 25.98 8.64
C GLY A 468 -11.61 24.75 7.73
N GLU A 469 -10.45 24.11 7.59
CA GLU A 469 -10.21 22.92 6.75
C GLU A 469 -9.40 21.86 7.50
N TYR A 470 -9.71 20.57 7.34
CA TYR A 470 -8.98 19.49 8.00
C TYR A 470 -7.57 19.31 7.44
N TRP A 471 -7.43 19.41 6.12
CA TRP A 471 -6.22 19.12 5.36
C TRP A 471 -5.42 20.39 5.03
N ALA A 472 -5.70 21.53 5.67
CA ALA A 472 -5.03 22.82 5.43
C ALA A 472 -3.50 22.71 5.51
N ASN A 473 -3.01 21.93 6.48
CA ASN A 473 -1.59 21.69 6.71
C ASN A 473 -0.98 20.62 5.78
N HIS A 474 -1.72 20.05 4.84
CA HIS A 474 -1.20 19.04 3.91
C HIS A 474 -0.86 19.64 2.55
N PHE A 475 0.25 19.22 1.96
CA PHE A 475 0.73 19.65 0.66
C PHE A 475 -0.05 19.06 -0.50
N SER A 476 -0.14 19.83 -1.57
CA SER A 476 -0.42 19.35 -2.91
C SER A 476 0.91 19.15 -3.65
N THR A 477 1.27 17.90 -3.90
CA THR A 477 2.62 17.54 -4.35
C THR A 477 2.67 17.31 -5.84
N ILE A 478 3.59 17.99 -6.52
CA ILE A 478 3.94 17.70 -7.91
C ILE A 478 5.35 17.15 -7.94
N GLY A 479 5.51 16.00 -8.56
CA GLY A 479 6.81 15.37 -8.74
C GLY A 479 7.23 15.31 -10.20
N VAL A 480 8.49 14.93 -10.42
CA VAL A 480 9.06 14.76 -11.76
C VAL A 480 9.73 13.39 -11.86
N ILE A 481 9.85 12.86 -13.08
CA ILE A 481 10.61 11.65 -13.35
C ILE A 481 11.31 11.74 -14.70
N GLY A 482 12.49 11.12 -14.83
CA GLY A 482 13.23 11.02 -16.08
C GLY A 482 13.83 12.34 -16.58
N MET A 483 14.29 13.25 -15.71
CA MET A 483 14.93 14.49 -16.16
C MET A 483 16.16 14.22 -17.04
N ASN A 484 16.92 13.16 -16.74
CA ASN A 484 18.06 12.75 -17.56
C ASN A 484 17.64 12.37 -18.99
N GLU A 485 16.61 11.55 -19.13
CA GLU A 485 16.11 11.18 -20.46
C GLU A 485 15.39 12.35 -21.14
N ALA A 486 14.82 13.29 -20.39
CA ALA A 486 14.29 14.52 -20.96
C ALA A 486 15.41 15.36 -21.61
N ALA A 487 16.53 15.56 -20.91
CA ALA A 487 17.70 16.23 -21.46
C ALA A 487 18.26 15.48 -22.68
N LEU A 488 18.33 14.14 -22.63
CA LEU A 488 18.80 13.33 -23.75
C LEU A 488 17.90 13.43 -24.98
N ASN A 489 16.57 13.48 -24.80
CA ASN A 489 15.62 13.55 -25.91
C ASN A 489 15.56 14.96 -26.53
N LEU A 490 15.74 16.03 -25.75
CA LEU A 490 15.63 17.42 -26.25
C LEU A 490 16.97 18.03 -26.68
N HIS A 491 18.04 17.77 -25.91
CA HIS A 491 19.36 18.39 -26.10
C HIS A 491 20.43 17.41 -26.56
N SER A 492 20.15 16.11 -26.54
CA SER A 492 21.20 15.08 -26.69
C SER A 492 22.35 15.23 -25.68
N ALA A 493 22.04 15.78 -24.50
CA ALA A 493 22.95 15.93 -23.37
C ALA A 493 22.35 15.26 -22.13
N ASN A 494 23.18 14.72 -21.24
CA ASN A 494 22.73 14.05 -20.02
C ASN A 494 23.01 14.90 -18.75
N LEU A 495 22.60 14.43 -17.57
CA LEU A 495 22.81 15.18 -16.31
C LEU A 495 24.23 15.11 -15.75
N ALA A 496 25.18 14.58 -16.49
CA ALA A 496 26.60 14.68 -16.19
C ALA A 496 27.32 15.77 -16.99
N GLU A 497 26.62 16.42 -17.92
CA GLU A 497 27.13 17.47 -18.78
C GLU A 497 26.52 18.81 -18.39
N ASP A 498 27.30 19.90 -18.50
CA ASP A 498 26.88 21.24 -18.08
C ASP A 498 25.57 21.68 -18.75
N ALA A 499 25.37 21.32 -20.03
CA ALA A 499 24.16 21.64 -20.78
C ALA A 499 22.92 20.94 -20.19
N GLY A 500 23.02 19.66 -19.82
CA GLY A 500 21.92 18.90 -19.24
C GLY A 500 21.60 19.36 -17.81
N ILE A 501 22.63 19.67 -17.01
CA ILE A 501 22.46 20.24 -15.66
C ILE A 501 21.77 21.61 -15.75
N ALA A 502 22.21 22.48 -16.65
CA ALA A 502 21.61 23.80 -16.85
C ALA A 502 20.14 23.69 -17.29
N PHE A 503 19.79 22.74 -18.15
CA PHE A 503 18.41 22.46 -18.55
C PHE A 503 17.56 21.93 -17.37
N ALA A 504 18.08 20.97 -16.61
CA ALA A 504 17.40 20.43 -15.43
C ALA A 504 17.14 21.53 -14.39
N ARG A 505 18.12 22.39 -14.16
CA ARG A 505 18.02 23.53 -13.25
C ARG A 505 16.89 24.48 -13.65
N ARG A 506 16.83 24.90 -14.92
CA ARG A 506 15.75 25.76 -15.44
C ARG A 506 14.38 25.06 -15.33
N THR A 507 14.34 23.75 -15.56
CA THR A 507 13.12 22.96 -15.48
C THR A 507 12.56 22.90 -14.05
N LEU A 508 13.41 22.59 -13.07
CA LEU A 508 13.03 22.55 -11.66
C LEU A 508 12.66 23.96 -11.14
N GLU A 509 13.38 25.01 -11.56
CA GLU A 509 13.04 26.40 -11.28
C GLU A 509 11.64 26.76 -11.80
N PHE A 510 11.34 26.49 -13.07
CA PHE A 510 10.02 26.74 -13.66
C PHE A 510 8.89 26.02 -12.90
N VAL A 511 9.12 24.77 -12.49
CA VAL A 511 8.14 24.01 -11.70
C VAL A 511 7.92 24.70 -10.35
N ARG A 512 8.97 25.07 -9.62
CA ARG A 512 8.86 25.75 -8.32
C ARG A 512 8.12 27.08 -8.42
N GLU A 513 8.48 27.93 -9.37
CA GLU A 513 7.78 29.21 -9.58
C GLU A 513 6.29 29.00 -9.88
N THR A 514 5.95 27.94 -10.62
CA THR A 514 4.55 27.59 -10.88
C THR A 514 3.83 27.14 -9.61
N LEU A 515 4.50 26.37 -8.74
CA LEU A 515 3.92 25.96 -7.46
C LEU A 515 3.69 27.14 -6.52
N VAL A 516 4.58 28.14 -6.51
CA VAL A 516 4.37 29.40 -5.76
C VAL A 516 3.10 30.09 -6.24
N ARG A 517 2.91 30.23 -7.56
CA ARG A 517 1.67 30.79 -8.13
C ARG A 517 0.42 29.99 -7.75
N PHE A 518 0.51 28.66 -7.68
CA PHE A 518 -0.60 27.84 -7.19
C PHE A 518 -0.88 28.08 -5.70
N GLN A 519 0.16 28.21 -4.88
CA GLN A 519 0.03 28.52 -3.46
C GLN A 519 -0.65 29.87 -3.23
N GLU A 520 -0.24 30.91 -3.95
CA GLU A 520 -0.87 32.23 -3.90
C GLU A 520 -2.34 32.17 -4.35
N ALA A 521 -2.63 31.47 -5.43
CA ALA A 521 -3.97 31.40 -6.01
C ALA A 521 -4.96 30.55 -5.20
N THR A 522 -4.51 29.45 -4.60
CA THR A 522 -5.40 28.54 -3.85
C THR A 522 -5.35 28.78 -2.35
N GLY A 523 -4.30 29.42 -1.84
CA GLY A 523 -4.07 29.55 -0.41
C GLY A 523 -3.73 28.24 0.29
N HIS A 524 -3.31 27.20 -0.44
CA HIS A 524 -2.90 25.90 0.10
C HIS A 524 -1.41 25.68 -0.14
N MET A 525 -0.79 24.79 0.63
CA MET A 525 0.63 24.50 0.47
C MET A 525 0.91 23.59 -0.72
N TRP A 526 1.98 23.89 -1.46
CA TRP A 526 2.45 23.12 -2.61
C TRP A 526 3.95 22.82 -2.51
N ASN A 527 4.37 21.64 -2.96
CA ASN A 527 5.79 21.27 -2.96
C ASN A 527 6.20 20.48 -4.19
N LEU A 528 7.50 20.57 -4.49
CA LEU A 528 8.17 19.81 -5.53
C LEU A 528 8.88 18.61 -4.89
N GLU A 529 8.55 17.40 -5.35
CA GLU A 529 9.11 16.14 -4.84
C GLU A 529 9.90 15.39 -5.91
N ALA A 530 11.01 14.79 -5.51
CA ALA A 530 11.69 13.74 -6.25
C ALA A 530 10.93 12.43 -6.03
N THR A 531 9.86 12.21 -6.82
CA THR A 531 9.00 11.02 -6.68
C THR A 531 9.85 9.76 -6.71
N PRO A 532 9.78 8.85 -5.71
CA PRO A 532 10.61 7.63 -5.68
C PRO A 532 10.54 6.77 -6.94
N GLY A 533 9.38 6.77 -7.61
CA GLY A 533 9.28 6.29 -8.98
C GLY A 533 9.35 4.78 -9.17
N GLU A 534 9.26 3.98 -8.10
CA GLU A 534 9.48 2.51 -8.11
C GLU A 534 8.74 1.77 -9.24
N GLY A 535 7.43 1.96 -9.36
CA GLY A 535 6.65 1.42 -10.49
C GLY A 535 6.52 2.37 -11.67
N THR A 536 6.60 3.69 -11.42
CA THR A 536 6.32 4.71 -12.43
C THR A 536 7.45 4.83 -13.46
N SER A 537 8.71 4.64 -13.05
CA SER A 537 9.90 4.68 -13.91
C SER A 537 9.79 3.66 -15.06
N TYR A 538 9.45 2.42 -14.74
CA TYR A 538 9.27 1.35 -15.72
C TYR A 538 7.98 1.52 -16.51
N ARG A 539 6.84 1.75 -15.83
CA ARG A 539 5.53 1.81 -16.47
C ARG A 539 5.47 2.91 -17.54
N LEU A 540 5.99 4.09 -17.24
CA LEU A 540 6.00 5.20 -18.21
C LEU A 540 6.91 4.89 -19.38
N ALA A 541 8.14 4.42 -19.12
CA ALA A 541 9.10 4.08 -20.17
C ALA A 541 8.57 2.99 -21.12
N MET A 542 7.90 1.95 -20.60
CA MET A 542 7.27 0.91 -21.42
C MET A 542 6.16 1.46 -22.33
N LEU A 543 5.25 2.27 -21.77
CA LEU A 543 4.17 2.89 -22.54
C LEU A 543 4.69 3.87 -23.59
N ASP A 544 5.80 4.53 -23.28
CA ASP A 544 6.45 5.48 -24.17
C ASP A 544 7.16 4.78 -25.33
N GLN A 545 7.91 3.72 -25.06
CA GLN A 545 8.53 2.90 -26.10
C GLN A 545 7.49 2.32 -27.07
N GLU A 546 6.30 1.94 -26.58
CA GLU A 546 5.21 1.44 -27.42
C GLU A 546 4.60 2.53 -28.32
N ARG A 547 4.41 3.75 -27.78
CA ARG A 547 3.67 4.83 -28.46
C ARG A 547 4.54 5.79 -29.26
N HIS A 548 5.81 5.91 -28.88
CA HIS A 548 6.75 6.91 -29.38
C HIS A 548 8.05 6.22 -29.80
N PRO A 549 8.08 5.58 -30.98
CA PRO A 549 9.30 4.95 -31.49
C PRO A 549 10.46 5.94 -31.52
N GLY A 550 11.60 5.54 -30.95
CA GLY A 550 12.81 6.36 -30.88
C GLY A 550 12.94 7.22 -29.62
N ILE A 551 11.98 7.19 -28.70
CA ILE A 551 12.15 7.83 -27.38
C ILE A 551 13.24 7.13 -26.56
N ARG A 552 14.19 7.94 -26.07
CA ARG A 552 15.32 7.45 -25.27
C ARG A 552 14.89 7.10 -23.86
N VAL A 553 15.38 5.97 -23.37
CA VAL A 553 15.21 5.45 -22.00
C VAL A 553 16.58 5.27 -21.34
N ALA A 554 16.63 5.14 -20.01
CA ALA A 554 17.90 5.16 -19.28
C ALA A 554 18.81 3.97 -19.65
N ASN A 555 18.23 2.79 -19.88
CA ASN A 555 18.96 1.53 -20.10
C ASN A 555 18.84 1.00 -21.54
N GLU A 556 18.87 1.88 -22.55
CA GLU A 556 18.68 1.49 -23.97
C GLU A 556 19.51 0.28 -24.38
N ARG A 557 20.78 0.22 -23.96
CA ARG A 557 21.68 -0.87 -24.28
C ARG A 557 21.15 -2.22 -23.77
N ALA A 558 20.78 -2.28 -22.49
CA ALA A 558 20.25 -3.51 -21.89
C ALA A 558 18.90 -3.93 -22.49
N VAL A 559 18.06 -2.95 -22.88
CA VAL A 559 16.79 -3.23 -23.58
C VAL A 559 17.06 -3.89 -24.93
N ARG A 560 18.02 -3.36 -25.71
CA ARG A 560 18.34 -3.89 -27.05
C ARG A 560 19.13 -5.20 -27.03
N GLU A 561 20.12 -5.31 -26.15
CA GLU A 561 21.06 -6.43 -26.12
C GLU A 561 20.56 -7.61 -25.27
N ALA A 562 19.81 -7.33 -24.20
CA ALA A 562 19.41 -8.33 -23.21
C ALA A 562 17.89 -8.45 -23.02
N GLY A 563 17.09 -7.71 -23.80
CA GLY A 563 15.63 -7.72 -23.66
C GLY A 563 15.15 -7.22 -22.29
N ALA A 564 15.96 -6.41 -21.59
CA ALA A 564 15.61 -5.87 -20.28
C ALA A 564 14.40 -4.94 -20.36
N ALA A 565 13.65 -4.81 -19.27
CA ALA A 565 12.56 -3.84 -19.20
C ALA A 565 13.11 -2.40 -19.24
N PRO A 566 12.54 -1.49 -20.06
CA PRO A 566 12.99 -0.10 -20.12
C PRO A 566 12.59 0.65 -18.85
N TYR A 567 13.43 1.59 -18.39
CA TYR A 567 13.11 2.48 -17.27
C TYR A 567 13.58 3.92 -17.50
N TYR A 568 13.01 4.85 -16.74
CA TYR A 568 13.48 6.23 -16.62
C TYR A 568 14.25 6.45 -15.33
N THR A 569 15.28 7.29 -15.41
CA THR A 569 16.10 7.68 -14.27
C THR A 569 15.22 8.41 -13.24
N ASN A 570 15.42 8.10 -11.96
CA ASN A 570 14.58 8.65 -10.92
C ASN A 570 14.71 10.18 -10.87
N SER A 571 13.59 10.89 -10.95
CA SER A 571 13.51 12.33 -10.74
C SER A 571 14.55 13.12 -11.56
N SER A 572 15.56 13.70 -10.91
CA SER A 572 16.73 14.38 -11.51
C SER A 572 18.07 13.79 -11.08
N GLN A 573 18.07 12.52 -10.68
CA GLN A 573 19.28 11.78 -10.33
C GLN A 573 20.18 11.59 -11.56
N LEU A 574 21.46 11.33 -11.30
CA LEU A 574 22.39 10.84 -12.31
C LEU A 574 21.96 9.46 -12.83
N PRO A 575 22.36 9.09 -14.06
CA PRO A 575 22.33 7.69 -14.48
C PRO A 575 23.04 6.79 -13.47
N VAL A 576 22.47 5.61 -13.20
CA VAL A 576 22.88 4.72 -12.08
C VAL A 576 24.35 4.28 -12.18
N ASP A 577 24.87 4.13 -13.40
CA ASP A 577 26.22 3.66 -13.71
C ASP A 577 27.17 4.78 -14.19
N PHE A 578 26.83 6.04 -13.92
CA PHE A 578 27.60 7.17 -14.46
C PHE A 578 29.03 7.29 -13.92
N THR A 579 29.23 7.18 -12.60
CA THR A 579 30.54 7.38 -11.96
C THR A 579 30.65 6.56 -10.67
N ASP A 580 31.85 6.09 -10.37
CA ASP A 580 32.25 5.48 -9.09
C ASP A 580 32.79 6.52 -8.08
N ASP A 581 33.21 7.70 -8.57
CA ASP A 581 33.58 8.83 -7.72
C ASP A 581 32.35 9.51 -7.07
N LEU A 582 32.15 9.20 -5.78
CA LEU A 582 31.13 9.80 -4.92
C LEU A 582 31.19 11.34 -4.89
N PHE A 583 32.39 11.93 -4.79
CA PHE A 583 32.51 13.39 -4.68
C PHE A 583 32.17 14.06 -6.01
N ARG A 584 32.53 13.44 -7.14
CA ARG A 584 32.06 13.88 -8.46
C ARG A 584 30.54 13.83 -8.55
N ALA A 585 29.90 12.73 -8.12
CA ALA A 585 28.45 12.61 -8.11
C ALA A 585 27.78 13.68 -7.24
N LEU A 586 28.31 13.93 -6.04
CA LEU A 586 27.82 14.97 -5.13
C LEU A 586 27.92 16.38 -5.73
N VAL A 587 29.06 16.72 -6.35
CA VAL A 587 29.25 18.02 -7.03
C VAL A 587 28.21 18.23 -8.13
N LEU A 588 27.93 17.20 -8.93
CA LEU A 588 26.96 17.29 -10.03
C LEU A 588 25.50 17.35 -9.54
N GLN A 589 25.22 16.76 -8.37
CA GLN A 589 23.85 16.62 -7.87
C GLN A 589 23.44 17.69 -6.87
N GLU A 590 24.38 18.33 -6.16
CA GLU A 590 24.07 19.29 -5.09
C GLU A 590 23.08 20.37 -5.54
N GLU A 591 23.35 21.03 -6.67
CA GLU A 591 22.49 22.13 -7.16
C GLU A 591 21.07 21.64 -7.49
N LEU A 592 20.92 20.45 -8.07
CA LEU A 592 19.62 19.89 -8.42
C LEU A 592 18.85 19.42 -7.19
N GLN A 593 19.51 18.70 -6.29
CA GLN A 593 18.86 18.15 -5.10
C GLN A 593 18.41 19.24 -4.13
N THR A 594 19.14 20.34 -4.02
CA THR A 594 18.75 21.48 -3.18
C THR A 594 17.56 22.28 -3.73
N GLN A 595 17.11 22.00 -4.96
CA GLN A 595 15.93 22.65 -5.51
C GLN A 595 14.61 22.07 -4.98
N TYR A 596 14.58 20.79 -4.63
CA TYR A 596 13.37 20.15 -4.13
C TYR A 596 12.92 20.78 -2.81
N THR A 597 11.62 21.09 -2.74
CA THR A 597 10.99 21.70 -1.55
C THR A 597 10.19 20.69 -0.74
N GLY A 598 9.92 19.52 -1.32
CA GLY A 598 9.49 18.30 -0.65
C GLY A 598 10.59 17.24 -0.66
N GLY A 599 10.19 15.98 -0.73
CA GLY A 599 11.12 14.86 -0.59
C GLY A 599 12.17 14.77 -1.67
N THR A 600 13.42 14.60 -1.23
CA THR A 600 14.53 14.13 -2.05
C THR A 600 15.56 13.42 -1.17
N VAL A 601 16.31 12.50 -1.76
CA VAL A 601 17.39 11.75 -1.13
C VAL A 601 18.50 11.51 -2.15
N PHE A 602 19.75 11.66 -1.72
CA PHE A 602 20.92 11.26 -2.48
C PHE A 602 21.39 9.89 -1.99
N HIS A 603 21.37 8.90 -2.88
CA HIS A 603 21.81 7.54 -2.61
C HIS A 603 23.28 7.38 -2.96
N THR A 604 24.08 7.01 -1.96
CA THR A 604 25.48 6.63 -2.16
C THR A 604 25.58 5.12 -2.28
N TRP A 605 25.64 4.61 -3.50
CA TRP A 605 25.77 3.18 -3.78
C TRP A 605 27.19 2.69 -3.47
N LEU A 606 27.30 1.59 -2.72
CA LEU A 606 28.57 1.01 -2.30
C LEU A 606 28.61 -0.48 -2.67
N GLY A 607 29.76 -0.94 -3.18
CA GLY A 607 29.93 -2.34 -3.62
C GLY A 607 29.85 -3.35 -2.48
N GLU A 608 30.18 -2.95 -1.25
CA GLU A 608 30.01 -3.76 -0.04
C GLU A 608 29.98 -2.88 1.21
N ARG A 609 29.87 -3.51 2.39
CA ARG A 609 29.94 -2.84 3.68
C ARG A 609 31.27 -2.09 3.85
N LEU A 610 31.20 -0.89 4.43
CA LEU A 610 32.37 -0.12 4.84
C LEU A 610 33.17 -0.82 5.96
N PRO A 611 34.51 -0.63 6.01
CA PRO A 611 35.42 -1.44 6.82
C PRO A 611 35.25 -1.24 8.33
N SER A 612 34.77 -0.07 8.78
CA SER A 612 34.60 0.21 10.20
C SER A 612 33.55 1.29 10.47
N PRO A 613 32.94 1.31 11.67
CA PRO A 613 32.08 2.40 12.12
C PRO A 613 32.74 3.79 11.97
N GLU A 614 34.03 3.90 12.28
CA GLU A 614 34.80 5.15 12.19
C GLU A 614 34.94 5.66 10.75
N ALA A 615 35.14 4.75 9.78
CA ALA A 615 35.21 5.09 8.37
C ALA A 615 33.87 5.65 7.87
N VAL A 616 32.75 5.04 8.28
CA VAL A 616 31.40 5.50 7.94
C VAL A 616 31.10 6.85 8.55
N LYS A 617 31.37 7.01 9.85
CA LYS A 617 31.23 8.29 10.56
C LYS A 617 31.99 9.39 9.82
N SER A 618 33.25 9.13 9.47
CA SER A 618 34.12 10.09 8.77
C SER A 618 33.57 10.44 7.38
N LEU A 619 33.06 9.47 6.63
CA LEU A 619 32.46 9.70 5.32
C LEU A 619 31.19 10.55 5.42
N VAL A 620 30.26 10.18 6.30
CA VAL A 620 29.01 10.93 6.53
C VAL A 620 29.33 12.35 6.97
N ALA A 621 30.23 12.53 7.94
CA ALA A 621 30.67 13.85 8.40
C ALA A 621 31.27 14.68 7.26
N LYS A 622 32.12 14.08 6.42
CA LYS A 622 32.73 14.77 5.29
C LYS A 622 31.70 15.19 4.25
N VAL A 623 30.73 14.34 3.91
CA VAL A 623 29.69 14.70 2.95
C VAL A 623 28.80 15.83 3.50
N LEU A 624 28.26 15.67 4.72
CA LEU A 624 27.28 16.61 5.26
C LEU A 624 27.86 17.98 5.60
N ARG A 625 29.17 18.07 5.92
CA ARG A 625 29.87 19.35 6.16
C ARG A 625 30.25 20.10 4.89
N ASN A 626 30.45 19.41 3.77
CA ASN A 626 30.95 20.04 2.54
C ASN A 626 29.87 20.21 1.46
N PHE A 627 28.74 19.52 1.59
CA PHE A 627 27.64 19.58 0.62
C PHE A 627 26.32 19.87 1.33
N ARG A 628 25.45 20.62 0.66
CA ARG A 628 24.12 21.02 1.11
C ARG A 628 23.03 20.02 0.74
N ILE A 629 23.42 18.78 0.43
CA ILE A 629 22.51 17.69 0.06
C ILE A 629 21.46 17.50 1.15
N PRO A 630 20.16 17.48 0.80
CA PRO A 630 19.08 17.37 1.77
C PRO A 630 19.12 16.17 2.70
N TYR A 631 19.21 14.99 2.09
CA TYR A 631 19.18 13.69 2.74
C TYR A 631 20.25 12.83 2.10
N LEU A 632 20.99 12.12 2.94
CA LEU A 632 22.02 11.19 2.53
C LEU A 632 21.66 9.79 3.02
N THR A 633 21.83 8.80 2.16
CA THR A 633 21.87 7.40 2.56
C THR A 633 23.09 6.74 1.93
N LEU A 634 23.67 5.78 2.67
CA LEU A 634 24.66 4.86 2.14
C LEU A 634 23.94 3.57 1.78
N THR A 635 24.29 2.94 0.68
CA THR A 635 23.60 1.74 0.21
C THR A 635 24.61 0.67 -0.16
N PRO A 636 25.11 -0.10 0.82
CA PRO A 636 26.03 -1.20 0.59
C PRO A 636 25.30 -2.39 -0.02
N THR A 637 25.99 -3.07 -0.94
CA THR A 637 25.52 -4.35 -1.49
C THR A 637 25.89 -5.48 -0.51
N PHE A 638 24.94 -6.35 -0.24
CA PHE A 638 25.14 -7.54 0.60
C PHE A 638 24.19 -8.66 0.17
N SER A 639 24.52 -9.88 0.56
CA SER A 639 23.71 -11.08 0.32
C SER A 639 23.34 -11.74 1.64
N VAL A 640 22.30 -12.58 1.64
CA VAL A 640 21.89 -13.31 2.84
C VAL A 640 21.80 -14.80 2.52
N CYS A 641 22.56 -15.61 3.25
CA CYS A 641 22.47 -17.05 3.23
C CYS A 641 21.45 -17.54 4.26
N ALA A 642 20.59 -18.49 3.89
CA ALA A 642 19.61 -19.07 4.81
C ALA A 642 20.26 -19.77 6.03
N ARG A 643 21.51 -20.22 5.90
CA ARG A 643 22.25 -20.90 6.99
C ARG A 643 23.22 -19.98 7.73
N HIS A 644 23.99 -19.17 6.99
CA HIS A 644 25.07 -18.37 7.57
C HIS A 644 24.72 -16.89 7.76
N GLY A 645 23.52 -16.46 7.35
CA GLY A 645 23.06 -15.09 7.49
C GLY A 645 23.78 -14.12 6.53
N TYR A 646 24.09 -12.93 7.02
CA TYR A 646 24.70 -11.84 6.27
C TYR A 646 26.05 -12.21 5.60
N LEU A 647 26.20 -11.83 4.33
CA LEU A 647 27.43 -11.93 3.55
C LEU A 647 27.75 -10.57 2.90
N PRO A 648 29.00 -10.08 2.98
CA PRO A 648 29.39 -8.83 2.33
C PRO A 648 29.40 -8.97 0.80
N GLY A 649 28.87 -7.95 0.12
CA GLY A 649 28.81 -7.86 -1.34
C GLY A 649 27.77 -8.76 -2.00
N GLU A 650 27.74 -8.72 -3.32
CA GLU A 650 26.93 -9.61 -4.14
C GLU A 650 27.57 -11.01 -4.20
N LYS A 651 26.84 -12.02 -3.73
CA LYS A 651 27.27 -13.42 -3.72
C LYS A 651 26.12 -14.29 -4.24
N ARG A 652 26.32 -14.93 -5.40
CA ARG A 652 25.36 -15.88 -5.98
C ARG A 652 25.30 -17.20 -5.19
N HIS A 653 26.41 -17.60 -4.59
CA HIS A 653 26.55 -18.79 -3.75
C HIS A 653 27.25 -18.42 -2.44
N CYS A 654 26.91 -19.11 -1.34
CA CYS A 654 27.48 -18.83 -0.03
C CYS A 654 28.86 -19.51 0.09
N PRO A 655 29.97 -18.75 0.20
CA PRO A 655 31.30 -19.34 0.26
C PRO A 655 31.48 -20.26 1.47
N LYS A 656 30.80 -19.96 2.58
CA LYS A 656 30.82 -20.80 3.79
C LYS A 656 30.08 -22.12 3.60
N CYS A 657 28.98 -22.14 2.84
CA CYS A 657 28.31 -23.39 2.48
C CYS A 657 29.21 -24.25 1.59
N ASP A 658 29.89 -23.61 0.63
CA ASP A 658 30.78 -24.31 -0.29
C ASP A 658 31.98 -24.92 0.45
N GLU A 659 32.60 -24.18 1.37
CA GLU A 659 33.67 -24.70 2.25
C GLU A 659 33.21 -25.91 3.08
N GLU A 660 32.03 -25.84 3.69
CA GLU A 660 31.49 -26.98 4.46
C GLU A 660 31.20 -28.19 3.58
N LEU A 661 30.75 -27.99 2.34
CA LEU A 661 30.56 -29.07 1.37
C LEU A 661 31.90 -29.71 0.98
N VAL A 662 32.94 -28.89 0.77
CA VAL A 662 34.29 -29.36 0.49
C VAL A 662 34.86 -30.15 1.67
N LEU A 663 34.72 -29.65 2.90
CA LEU A 663 35.17 -30.36 4.12
C LEU A 663 34.44 -31.70 4.28
N ARG A 664 33.11 -31.73 4.14
CA ARG A 664 32.35 -32.98 4.16
C ARG A 664 32.77 -33.95 3.06
N HIS A 665 33.10 -33.43 1.87
CA HIS A 665 33.61 -34.26 0.78
C HIS A 665 34.98 -34.86 1.13
N GLN A 666 35.88 -34.07 1.71
CA GLN A 666 37.22 -34.51 2.14
C GLN A 666 37.15 -35.52 3.30
N GLU A 667 36.26 -35.32 4.27
CA GLU A 667 36.01 -36.26 5.37
C GLU A 667 35.41 -37.57 4.86
N SER A 668 34.48 -37.51 3.91
CA SER A 668 33.86 -38.71 3.33
C SER A 668 34.80 -39.58 2.49
N LYS A 669 35.94 -39.03 2.05
CA LYS A 669 36.90 -39.71 1.16
C LYS A 669 38.22 -40.11 1.80
N GLY A 670 38.40 -39.91 3.11
CA GLY A 670 39.62 -40.35 3.81
C GLY A 670 40.89 -39.75 3.20
N GLY A 671 41.11 -38.45 3.44
CA GLY A 671 42.42 -37.81 3.25
C GLY A 671 43.01 -37.89 1.84
N VAL A 672 42.53 -37.05 0.92
CA VAL A 672 43.35 -36.59 -0.21
C VAL A 672 43.07 -35.11 -0.45
N HIS A 673 44.11 -34.27 -0.30
CA HIS A 673 44.08 -32.87 -0.70
C HIS A 673 43.82 -32.79 -2.21
N VAL A 674 42.70 -32.18 -2.59
CA VAL A 674 42.47 -31.75 -3.97
C VAL A 674 42.53 -30.22 -3.95
N HIS A 675 43.66 -29.69 -4.41
CA HIS A 675 43.71 -28.32 -4.89
C HIS A 675 42.86 -28.23 -6.16
N VAL A 676 41.92 -27.30 -6.18
CA VAL A 676 41.23 -26.88 -7.41
C VAL A 676 41.31 -25.35 -7.46
N PRO A 677 41.73 -24.76 -8.60
CA PRO A 677 42.04 -23.34 -8.74
C PRO A 677 40.84 -22.40 -8.57
#